data_AF-A0A248YP21-F1
#
_entry.id   AF-A0A248YP21-F1
#
_cell.length_a   1.000
_cell.length_b   1.000
_cell.length_c   1.000
_cell.angle_alpha   90.00
_cell.angle_beta   90.00
_cell.angle_gamma   90.00
#
_symmetry.space_group_name_H-M   'P 1'
#
loop_
_entity.id
_entity.type
_entity.pdbx_description
1 polymer ?
#
loop_
_entity_poly.entity_id
_entity_poly.type
_entity_poly.pdbx_seq_one_letter_code
_entity_poly.pdbx_strand_id
1 'polypeptide(L)'
;MVAVLLPRSVDAVVAWLAVLRAGAVYLPVDPGYPRERVDYLLADAGAVAVVTPDLLASVAGPSEVDAPGAAGPDGAGPDGADCAVPLPAALDPRSGAYLIYTSGSTGRPKGVLIEHRSLANLFHHHRERLMAPVSDGRRLAVALSAATVFDTSWEGLLWLVAGHELHVLDDSTRRDPERFVAYVNAHRIDFLDVTPSLAGPLVEAGLLADGGHRPALVALGGEAADQRIWSALRSASGTVGVNLYGPTECTVDALLAWVGGSVFPVVGGPVGNARVYVLDGWLRPAVSGELYVSGLPVGRGYLGRSGLSASRFVADPFRVGERMYRTGDVVRWVGGVLEFVGRVDDQVKVRGFRVEPGEVAGVLGEHPGVSQVVVVGVGGRLVAYVVAAAGGSVGGLREWVAGRLPDYLVPSVVVGLDRLPVTVSGKVDRRALPVPDLDDLVGDAAPRTPTEEILAGLFADVLELSTVGTGDDFFALGGHSLTATALAARVRAVFGVALPLRAVFDAPTVAGLAAHLDRSPVGGAAPGAAGPELTRRDRPDPVPVAPAQHRLWLHHQLNGPGPTYNVAFALRLTGPLDVAALRAALDDLLDRHESLRTVFPTVEDRPVQRVLATARPRWQFAECAEADLAGRLTEAAGYGFDLAGELLVRPHLFTLGPDRHVLLLLLHHIVTDEWSEGRLVADLGTAYAARAAGAAPDWAPLPIQYADYALWQRDVLDEVGQRQLDFWRTALAGAPAELPLPADRPRPAAPGHAGGIVTFTVDAEAHRQARELARRTGATVFMVVQAALAALLSRLGAGTDIPLGSPVAGRVDQRLDALAGFFVNTLVLRADLSGDPTFADLVGRVRRTDLAAFGNADVPFERVVEAVNPERVLGRNPLFQVMVAFQHLPAGAPGLPGLATEPLPIDTGVAQFDLGVVVTEQDGVPGLRGVIEYSADRFDRRTAEDLAGRLARLLGAAAAAPERRVSELELFSAAERRALAADWQGGPSVGADRTLPELFAAQVRRHPDAPAVEDGAQTLSYAELDRRTNRLARRLIAAGVGPDRLVMVLLPRCAALFETELAVAKAGGGYLPVDPTYPAQRVAALAADAAPVLVVAGPDCTTVPPGCPCCAPRRWRRTAPTGPSPTRTGSRRCTPGTPRTSSTPPGRPGRPRAWWCRTPASPTWPPPSRGPGGSPPGTGSPSSRRPASTSPSPSWRSACWSGPPW
;
A
#
# COMPACT_ATOMS: atom_id res chain seq x y z
N MET A 1 4.55 -11.96 49.73
CA MET A 1 4.80 -12.53 48.37
C MET A 1 6.13 -13.27 48.40
N VAL A 2 6.51 -14.04 47.38
CA VAL A 2 7.85 -14.67 47.32
C VAL A 2 8.63 -14.07 46.17
N ALA A 3 9.81 -13.51 46.46
CA ALA A 3 10.69 -13.00 45.41
C ALA A 3 11.59 -14.12 44.88
N VAL A 4 11.83 -14.12 43.57
CA VAL A 4 12.74 -15.07 42.91
C VAL A 4 13.85 -14.25 42.25
N LEU A 5 15.01 -14.25 42.91
CA LEU A 5 16.23 -13.55 42.53
C LEU A 5 17.23 -14.57 41.97
N LEU A 6 16.85 -15.21 40.86
CA LEU A 6 17.63 -16.25 40.20
C LEU A 6 18.03 -15.82 38.79
N PRO A 7 19.24 -16.17 38.31
CA PRO A 7 19.60 -15.98 36.91
C PRO A 7 18.72 -16.85 36.00
N ARG A 8 18.67 -16.50 34.70
CA ARG A 8 17.90 -17.26 33.69
C ARG A 8 18.38 -18.71 33.64
N SER A 9 17.56 -19.61 34.15
CA SER A 9 17.91 -21.01 34.43
C SER A 9 16.65 -21.87 34.49
N VAL A 10 16.82 -23.19 34.50
CA VAL A 10 15.73 -24.13 34.83
C VAL A 10 15.26 -23.90 36.27
N ASP A 11 16.17 -23.60 37.19
CA ASP A 11 15.87 -23.39 38.61
C ASP A 11 14.97 -22.17 38.85
N ALA A 12 15.12 -21.10 38.05
CA ALA A 12 14.19 -19.97 38.04
C ALA A 12 12.76 -20.39 37.66
N VAL A 13 12.61 -21.24 36.63
CA VAL A 13 11.31 -21.78 36.21
C VAL A 13 10.71 -22.70 37.29
N VAL A 14 11.53 -23.57 37.89
CA VAL A 14 11.13 -24.43 39.02
C VAL A 14 10.67 -23.57 40.20
N ALA A 15 11.40 -22.51 40.55
CA ALA A 15 11.05 -21.60 41.64
C ALA A 15 9.70 -20.89 41.39
N TRP A 16 9.45 -20.34 40.20
CA TRP A 16 8.15 -19.73 39.90
C TRP A 16 7.00 -20.75 40.00
N LEU A 17 7.17 -21.94 39.43
CA LEU A 17 6.16 -23.01 39.50
C LEU A 17 5.95 -23.52 40.93
N ALA A 18 6.98 -23.57 41.76
CA ALA A 18 6.87 -23.94 43.17
C ALA A 18 6.07 -22.89 43.97
N VAL A 19 6.36 -21.60 43.78
CA VAL A 19 5.61 -20.50 44.42
C VAL A 19 4.14 -20.51 44.02
N LEU A 20 3.85 -20.71 42.73
CA LEU A 20 2.47 -20.82 42.21
C LEU A 20 1.75 -22.06 42.76
N ARG A 21 2.43 -23.22 42.84
CA ARG A 21 1.87 -24.45 43.44
C ARG A 21 1.60 -24.29 44.94
N ALA A 22 2.41 -23.51 45.65
CA ALA A 22 2.17 -23.14 47.05
C ALA A 22 1.00 -22.14 47.22
N GLY A 23 0.41 -21.63 46.13
CA GLY A 23 -0.68 -20.66 46.17
C GLY A 23 -0.25 -19.22 46.47
N ALA A 24 1.05 -18.93 46.31
CA ALA A 24 1.62 -17.62 46.58
C ALA A 24 1.86 -16.83 45.28
N VAL A 25 1.92 -15.51 45.42
CA VAL A 25 2.31 -14.58 44.35
C VAL A 25 3.83 -14.58 44.23
N TYR A 26 4.38 -14.88 43.05
CA TYR A 26 5.81 -14.68 42.79
C TYR A 26 6.11 -13.26 42.29
N LEU A 27 7.28 -12.77 42.65
CA LEU A 27 7.88 -11.53 42.16
C LEU A 27 9.22 -11.89 41.49
N PRO A 28 9.35 -11.79 40.16
CA PRO A 28 10.64 -11.95 39.50
C PRO A 28 11.51 -10.72 39.79
N VAL A 29 12.77 -10.94 40.16
CA VAL A 29 13.76 -9.87 40.35
C VAL A 29 15.02 -10.23 39.58
N ASP A 30 15.55 -9.28 38.79
CA ASP A 30 16.78 -9.47 38.03
C ASP A 30 18.01 -9.35 38.97
N PRO A 31 18.88 -10.37 39.06
CA PRO A 31 20.11 -10.30 39.87
C PRO A 31 21.07 -9.18 39.44
N GLY A 32 20.95 -8.67 38.21
CA GLY A 32 21.73 -7.54 37.71
C GLY A 32 21.21 -6.16 38.11
N TYR A 33 20.10 -6.05 38.86
CA TYR A 33 19.61 -4.76 39.35
C TYR A 33 20.49 -4.19 40.49
N PRO A 34 20.67 -2.85 40.55
CA PRO A 34 21.31 -2.20 41.68
C PRO A 34 20.63 -2.58 43.00
N ARG A 35 21.41 -2.81 44.06
CA ARG A 35 20.89 -3.33 45.35
C ARG A 35 19.75 -2.46 45.92
N GLU A 36 19.86 -1.14 45.81
CA GLU A 36 18.80 -0.20 46.23
C GLU A 36 17.45 -0.46 45.51
N ARG A 37 17.49 -0.84 44.23
CA ARG A 37 16.29 -1.23 43.47
C ARG A 37 15.75 -2.57 43.93
N VAL A 38 16.61 -3.55 44.21
CA VAL A 38 16.21 -4.86 44.76
C VAL A 38 15.53 -4.67 46.13
N ASP A 39 16.17 -3.92 47.04
CA ASP A 39 15.64 -3.64 48.39
C ASP A 39 14.27 -2.92 48.31
N TYR A 40 14.11 -1.94 47.39
CA TYR A 40 12.82 -1.30 47.13
C TYR A 40 11.73 -2.30 46.70
N LEU A 41 12.03 -3.18 45.74
CA LEU A 41 11.07 -4.14 45.20
C LEU A 41 10.63 -5.16 46.26
N LEU A 42 11.56 -5.65 47.09
CA LEU A 42 11.25 -6.57 48.18
C LEU A 42 10.35 -5.91 49.24
N ALA A 43 10.63 -4.65 49.58
CA ALA A 43 9.88 -3.89 50.58
C ALA A 43 8.47 -3.50 50.10
N ASP A 44 8.31 -2.92 48.89
CA ASP A 44 7.00 -2.51 48.36
C ASP A 44 6.08 -3.73 48.08
N ALA A 45 6.66 -4.88 47.71
CA ALA A 45 5.91 -6.12 47.49
C ALA A 45 5.47 -6.85 48.76
N GLY A 46 6.04 -6.52 49.93
CA GLY A 46 5.91 -7.33 51.13
C GLY A 46 6.39 -8.77 50.89
N ALA A 47 7.62 -8.93 50.39
CA ALA A 47 8.24 -10.24 50.25
C ALA A 47 8.41 -10.89 51.64
N VAL A 48 7.92 -12.12 51.79
CA VAL A 48 8.06 -12.91 53.03
C VAL A 48 9.19 -13.94 52.92
N ALA A 49 9.57 -14.28 51.69
CA ALA A 49 10.70 -15.13 51.39
C ALA A 49 11.37 -14.69 50.08
N VAL A 50 12.66 -15.02 49.94
CA VAL A 50 13.45 -14.81 48.71
C VAL A 50 14.14 -16.12 48.33
N VAL A 51 14.02 -16.53 47.07
CA VAL A 51 14.76 -17.64 46.48
C VAL A 51 15.98 -17.07 45.74
N THR A 52 17.18 -17.53 46.09
CA THR A 52 18.49 -17.00 45.67
C THR A 52 19.50 -18.15 45.51
N PRO A 53 20.54 -18.04 44.64
CA PRO A 53 21.51 -19.14 44.44
C PRO A 53 22.48 -19.28 45.61
N ASP A 54 22.85 -18.14 46.21
CA ASP A 54 23.69 -18.04 47.40
C ASP A 54 22.86 -17.47 48.56
N LEU A 55 23.17 -17.93 49.77
CA LEU A 55 22.63 -17.41 51.04
C LEU A 55 23.07 -15.94 51.17
N LEU A 56 22.12 -15.02 50.98
CA LEU A 56 22.37 -13.60 50.76
C LEU A 56 22.45 -12.88 52.12
N ALA A 57 23.45 -13.28 52.92
CA ALA A 57 23.61 -13.15 54.38
C ALA A 57 23.56 -11.74 55.03
N SER A 58 22.82 -10.79 54.47
CA SER A 58 22.58 -9.44 55.00
C SER A 58 21.28 -8.76 54.52
N VAL A 59 20.27 -9.48 54.01
CA VAL A 59 18.94 -8.87 53.75
C VAL A 59 18.08 -8.94 55.02
N ALA A 60 17.99 -7.83 55.76
CA ALA A 60 17.18 -7.78 56.96
C ALA A 60 15.67 -7.74 56.63
N GLY A 61 14.99 -8.89 56.70
CA GLY A 61 13.52 -8.95 56.59
C GLY A 61 12.95 -10.34 56.26
N PRO A 62 13.00 -10.78 55.00
CA PRO A 62 12.38 -12.02 54.53
C PRO A 62 13.20 -13.28 54.90
N SER A 63 12.54 -14.44 54.97
CA SER A 63 13.23 -15.72 55.12
C SER A 63 13.91 -16.14 53.81
N GLU A 64 15.21 -16.43 53.86
CA GLU A 64 15.93 -17.00 52.72
C GLU A 64 15.56 -18.49 52.53
N VAL A 65 15.46 -18.92 51.27
CA VAL A 65 15.18 -20.31 50.89
C VAL A 65 16.17 -20.72 49.79
N ASP A 66 16.87 -21.84 50.01
CA ASP A 66 17.88 -22.36 49.08
C ASP A 66 17.28 -22.63 47.69
N ALA A 67 18.09 -22.39 46.66
CA ALA A 67 17.73 -22.75 45.28
C ALA A 67 17.61 -24.29 45.11
N PRO A 68 16.75 -24.76 44.19
CA PRO A 68 16.70 -26.17 43.81
C PRO A 68 18.09 -26.71 43.44
N GLY A 69 18.50 -27.82 44.02
CA GLY A 69 19.75 -28.50 43.67
C GLY A 69 21.02 -28.07 44.43
N ALA A 70 20.94 -27.15 45.40
CA ALA A 70 22.08 -26.68 46.21
C ALA A 70 22.64 -27.71 47.23
N ALA A 71 22.57 -29.01 46.95
CA ALA A 71 23.17 -30.06 47.77
C ALA A 71 24.65 -30.26 47.40
N GLY A 72 25.52 -30.24 48.41
CA GLY A 72 26.97 -30.43 48.22
C GLY A 72 27.37 -31.86 47.79
N PRO A 73 28.68 -32.12 47.54
CA PRO A 73 29.16 -33.37 46.95
C PRO A 73 28.96 -34.64 47.80
N ASP A 74 28.65 -34.48 49.09
CA ASP A 74 28.41 -35.61 50.00
C ASP A 74 26.95 -36.07 49.89
N GLY A 75 26.76 -37.16 49.13
CA GLY A 75 25.47 -37.67 48.68
C GLY A 75 24.51 -38.12 49.80
N ALA A 76 23.74 -37.17 50.33
CA ALA A 76 22.53 -37.40 51.12
C ALA A 76 21.46 -36.34 50.78
N GLY A 77 21.10 -36.23 49.49
CA GLY A 77 19.89 -35.50 49.09
C GLY A 77 18.64 -36.16 49.66
N PRO A 78 17.55 -35.41 49.95
CA PRO A 78 16.34 -35.94 50.58
C PRO A 78 15.42 -36.71 49.60
N ASP A 79 15.99 -37.62 48.80
CA ASP A 79 15.24 -38.66 48.09
C ASP A 79 14.76 -39.70 49.12
N GLY A 80 13.62 -39.44 49.77
CA GLY A 80 13.02 -40.40 50.71
C GLY A 80 12.03 -39.86 51.73
N ALA A 81 11.80 -38.54 51.81
CA ALA A 81 10.71 -37.98 52.59
C ALA A 81 9.68 -37.32 51.67
N ASP A 82 8.45 -37.83 51.67
CA ASP A 82 7.29 -37.03 51.26
C ASP A 82 7.36 -35.69 52.01
N CYS A 83 7.37 -34.57 51.29
CA CYS A 83 7.11 -33.27 51.89
C CYS A 83 5.68 -33.30 52.47
N ALA A 84 5.57 -33.61 53.77
CA ALA A 84 4.32 -33.86 54.47
C ALA A 84 3.37 -32.65 54.59
N VAL A 85 3.68 -31.55 53.90
CA VAL A 85 2.82 -30.39 53.73
C VAL A 85 2.05 -30.59 52.41
N PRO A 86 0.77 -30.98 52.44
CA PRO A 86 -0.02 -31.11 51.22
C PRO A 86 -0.16 -29.76 50.52
N LEU A 87 -0.02 -29.75 49.19
CA LEU A 87 -0.34 -28.57 48.38
C LEU A 87 -1.82 -28.17 48.57
N PRO A 88 -2.18 -26.88 48.40
CA PRO A 88 -3.56 -26.43 48.48
C PRO A 88 -4.45 -27.22 47.51
N ALA A 89 -5.48 -27.89 48.04
CA ALA A 89 -6.36 -28.76 47.25
C ALA A 89 -7.14 -28.02 46.14
N ALA A 90 -7.36 -26.72 46.31
CA ALA A 90 -7.85 -25.80 45.28
C ALA A 90 -7.37 -24.38 45.59
N LEU A 91 -7.03 -23.62 44.53
CA LEU A 91 -6.78 -22.18 44.60
C LEU A 91 -7.97 -21.42 44.04
N ASP A 92 -8.39 -20.32 44.67
CA ASP A 92 -9.36 -19.40 44.07
C ASP A 92 -8.75 -18.82 42.78
N PRO A 93 -9.38 -18.93 41.61
CA PRO A 93 -8.90 -18.31 40.38
C PRO A 93 -8.71 -16.78 40.47
N ARG A 94 -9.31 -16.13 41.48
CA ARG A 94 -9.11 -14.70 41.77
C ARG A 94 -7.84 -14.42 42.56
N SER A 95 -7.17 -15.43 43.12
CA SER A 95 -5.86 -15.25 43.77
C SER A 95 -4.83 -14.66 42.81
N GLY A 96 -3.89 -13.88 43.35
CA GLY A 96 -2.80 -13.32 42.56
C GLY A 96 -1.85 -14.45 42.13
N ALA A 97 -1.43 -14.44 40.87
CA ALA A 97 -0.42 -15.35 40.33
C ALA A 97 0.98 -14.71 40.40
N TYR A 98 1.10 -13.46 39.92
CA TYR A 98 2.37 -12.75 39.87
C TYR A 98 2.21 -11.25 40.16
N LEU A 99 3.30 -10.65 40.64
CA LEU A 99 3.48 -9.21 40.79
C LEU A 99 4.63 -8.78 39.89
N ILE A 100 4.38 -7.88 38.94
CA ILE A 100 5.42 -7.33 38.05
C ILE A 100 5.44 -5.81 38.14
N TYR A 101 6.64 -5.24 38.22
CA TYR A 101 6.83 -3.81 38.42
C TYR A 101 7.01 -3.08 37.09
N THR A 102 6.24 -2.01 36.90
CA THR A 102 6.37 -1.09 35.77
C THR A 102 6.81 0.30 36.25
N SER A 103 7.34 1.13 35.34
CA SER A 103 7.73 2.51 35.66
C SER A 103 6.49 3.36 36.04
N GLY A 104 6.60 4.13 37.11
CA GLY A 104 5.50 4.99 37.59
C GLY A 104 5.70 6.45 37.23
N SER A 105 4.62 7.14 36.85
CA SER A 105 4.58 8.58 36.53
C SER A 105 4.95 9.53 37.67
N THR A 106 5.28 8.99 38.84
CA THR A 106 5.78 9.71 40.03
C THR A 106 7.26 9.43 40.30
N GLY A 107 7.97 8.78 39.36
CA GLY A 107 9.37 8.43 39.46
C GLY A 107 9.70 7.19 40.30
N ARG A 108 8.68 6.45 40.80
CA ARG A 108 8.86 5.20 41.55
C ARG A 108 8.18 4.01 40.87
N PRO A 109 8.78 2.81 40.84
CA PRO A 109 8.14 1.63 40.26
C PRO A 109 6.84 1.25 40.97
N LYS A 110 5.85 0.81 40.20
CA LYS A 110 4.51 0.41 40.66
C LYS A 110 4.28 -1.09 40.39
N GLY A 111 3.94 -1.86 41.42
CA GLY A 111 3.68 -3.30 41.29
C GLY A 111 2.28 -3.57 40.75
N VAL A 112 2.18 -4.22 39.59
CA VAL A 112 0.93 -4.66 38.95
C VAL A 112 0.62 -6.08 39.38
N LEU A 113 -0.53 -6.28 40.04
CA LEU A 113 -0.94 -7.60 40.56
C LEU A 113 -1.96 -8.27 39.63
N ILE A 114 -1.56 -9.40 39.05
CA ILE A 114 -2.37 -10.19 38.09
C ILE A 114 -2.91 -11.46 38.75
N GLU A 115 -4.13 -11.85 38.37
CA GLU A 115 -4.87 -12.97 38.97
C GLU A 115 -4.81 -14.23 38.09
N HIS A 116 -4.85 -15.42 38.71
CA HIS A 116 -4.77 -16.71 37.98
C HIS A 116 -5.81 -16.83 36.86
N ARG A 117 -7.04 -16.32 37.05
CA ARG A 117 -8.11 -16.33 36.04
C ARG A 117 -7.79 -15.51 34.80
N SER A 118 -7.01 -14.44 34.92
CA SER A 118 -6.62 -13.58 33.80
C SER A 118 -5.57 -14.28 32.95
N LEU A 119 -4.60 -14.92 33.60
CA LEU A 119 -3.58 -15.75 32.95
C LEU A 119 -4.18 -17.03 32.32
N ALA A 120 -5.13 -17.69 32.98
CA ALA A 120 -5.84 -18.84 32.42
C ALA A 120 -6.70 -18.46 31.21
N ASN A 121 -7.29 -17.26 31.22
CA ASN A 121 -8.02 -16.72 30.07
C ASN A 121 -7.09 -16.51 28.85
N LEU A 122 -5.92 -15.91 29.07
CA LEU A 122 -4.88 -15.76 28.05
C LEU A 122 -4.44 -17.13 27.50
N PHE A 123 -4.09 -18.07 28.38
CA PHE A 123 -3.72 -19.44 28.02
C PHE A 123 -4.75 -20.13 27.12
N HIS A 124 -6.04 -20.10 27.48
CA HIS A 124 -7.07 -20.74 26.67
C HIS A 124 -7.25 -20.06 25.31
N HIS A 125 -7.19 -18.71 25.26
CA HIS A 125 -7.27 -17.98 23.99
C HIS A 125 -6.08 -18.29 23.08
N HIS A 126 -4.86 -18.09 23.56
CA HIS A 126 -3.65 -18.31 22.76
C HIS A 126 -3.49 -19.80 22.39
N ARG A 127 -3.87 -20.76 23.25
CA ARG A 127 -3.82 -22.19 22.90
C ARG A 127 -4.74 -22.52 21.72
N GLU A 128 -5.96 -21.99 21.71
CA GLU A 128 -6.94 -22.24 20.65
C GLU A 128 -6.68 -21.42 19.38
N ARG A 129 -6.11 -20.20 19.51
CA ARG A 129 -5.91 -19.27 18.41
C ARG A 129 -4.50 -19.25 17.86
N LEU A 130 -3.46 -19.23 18.71
CA LEU A 130 -2.07 -19.20 18.27
C LEU A 130 -1.50 -20.60 18.07
N MET A 131 -1.57 -21.49 19.07
CA MET A 131 -0.81 -22.76 19.02
C MET A 131 -1.51 -23.88 18.27
N ALA A 132 -2.82 -24.07 18.41
CA ALA A 132 -3.53 -25.14 17.71
C ALA A 132 -3.33 -25.11 16.17
N PRO A 133 -3.34 -23.96 15.47
CA PRO A 133 -3.09 -23.90 14.03
C PRO A 133 -1.67 -24.25 13.56
N VAL A 134 -0.64 -24.14 14.43
CA VAL A 134 0.77 -24.34 14.05
C VAL A 134 1.40 -25.61 14.64
N SER A 135 0.80 -26.16 15.70
CA SER A 135 1.26 -27.39 16.35
C SER A 135 0.81 -28.67 15.65
N ASP A 136 -0.38 -28.69 15.05
CA ASP A 136 -1.00 -29.91 14.48
C ASP A 136 -0.96 -31.10 15.46
N GLY A 137 -1.12 -30.82 16.75
CA GLY A 137 -1.05 -31.82 17.83
C GLY A 137 0.35 -32.30 18.23
N ARG A 138 1.43 -31.82 17.58
CA ARG A 138 2.82 -32.19 17.93
C ARG A 138 3.37 -31.35 19.09
N ARG A 139 4.42 -31.87 19.74
CA ARG A 139 5.21 -31.10 20.72
C ARG A 139 6.12 -30.11 19.97
N LEU A 140 6.03 -28.84 20.32
CA LEU A 140 6.85 -27.75 19.76
C LEU A 140 8.07 -27.45 20.65
N ALA A 141 9.14 -26.91 20.05
CA ALA A 141 10.25 -26.28 20.78
C ALA A 141 10.04 -24.76 20.87
N VAL A 142 10.20 -24.18 22.06
CA VAL A 142 9.76 -22.82 22.39
C VAL A 142 10.88 -22.04 23.07
N ALA A 143 11.19 -20.85 22.59
CA ALA A 143 12.12 -19.95 23.26
C ALA A 143 11.48 -19.20 24.44
N LEU A 144 12.14 -19.19 25.60
CA LEU A 144 11.99 -18.12 26.58
C LEU A 144 13.04 -17.03 26.27
N SER A 145 12.69 -16.12 25.37
CA SER A 145 13.50 -14.98 24.90
C SER A 145 13.28 -13.71 25.72
N ALA A 146 12.04 -13.45 26.16
CA ALA A 146 11.69 -12.26 26.94
C ALA A 146 12.39 -12.22 28.31
N ALA A 147 12.68 -11.01 28.81
CA ALA A 147 13.25 -10.82 30.15
C ALA A 147 12.23 -11.23 31.25
N THR A 148 12.70 -11.97 32.26
CA THR A 148 11.86 -12.65 33.27
C THR A 148 11.11 -11.70 34.19
N VAL A 149 11.57 -10.46 34.29
CA VAL A 149 10.96 -9.37 35.04
C VAL A 149 9.79 -8.69 34.32
N PHE A 150 9.47 -9.08 33.08
CA PHE A 150 8.28 -8.62 32.34
C PHE A 150 7.27 -9.74 32.15
N ASP A 151 6.01 -9.36 32.02
CA ASP A 151 4.89 -10.30 31.94
C ASP A 151 4.86 -11.07 30.62
N THR A 152 5.44 -10.51 29.56
CA THR A 152 5.79 -11.21 28.29
C THR A 152 6.59 -12.51 28.49
N SER A 153 7.32 -12.67 29.60
CA SER A 153 7.95 -13.97 29.94
C SER A 153 6.96 -15.12 30.11
N TRP A 154 5.67 -14.83 30.30
CA TRP A 154 4.62 -15.83 30.34
C TRP A 154 4.37 -16.52 29.00
N GLU A 155 4.63 -15.91 27.84
CA GLU A 155 4.35 -16.55 26.55
C GLU A 155 5.05 -17.92 26.43
N GLY A 156 6.36 -17.97 26.70
CA GLY A 156 7.10 -19.25 26.74
C GLY A 156 6.62 -20.19 27.85
N LEU A 157 6.29 -19.66 29.04
CA LEU A 157 5.84 -20.46 30.19
C LEU A 157 4.45 -21.09 29.99
N LEU A 158 3.54 -20.41 29.28
CA LEU A 158 2.24 -20.95 28.90
C LEU A 158 2.38 -22.18 28.00
N TRP A 159 3.41 -22.21 27.15
CA TRP A 159 3.69 -23.36 26.29
C TRP A 159 4.32 -24.54 27.02
N LEU A 160 5.14 -24.29 28.05
CA LEU A 160 5.54 -25.33 29.00
C LEU A 160 4.30 -25.95 29.68
N VAL A 161 3.34 -25.12 30.12
CA VAL A 161 2.07 -25.59 30.72
C VAL A 161 1.19 -26.36 29.71
N ALA A 162 1.29 -26.06 28.42
CA ALA A 162 0.65 -26.83 27.34
C ALA A 162 1.34 -28.17 27.01
N GLY A 163 2.53 -28.45 27.57
CA GLY A 163 3.31 -29.66 27.32
C GLY A 163 4.39 -29.54 26.22
N HIS A 164 4.65 -28.33 25.72
CA HIS A 164 5.72 -28.05 24.77
C HIS A 164 7.11 -28.04 25.46
N GLU A 165 8.19 -28.00 24.68
CA GLU A 165 9.57 -27.94 25.18
C GLU A 165 10.02 -26.49 25.33
N LEU A 166 10.43 -26.09 26.54
CA LEU A 166 10.87 -24.73 26.82
C LEU A 166 12.40 -24.64 26.88
N HIS A 167 12.97 -23.85 25.97
CA HIS A 167 14.39 -23.50 25.95
C HIS A 167 14.59 -22.16 26.65
N VAL A 168 15.20 -22.19 27.84
CA VAL A 168 15.57 -20.98 28.57
C VAL A 168 16.87 -20.43 27.98
N LEU A 169 16.78 -19.38 27.15
CA LEU A 169 17.97 -18.72 26.60
C LEU A 169 18.66 -17.90 27.69
N ASP A 170 19.99 -18.03 27.77
CA ASP A 170 20.83 -17.20 28.63
C ASP A 170 20.94 -15.76 28.10
N ASP A 171 21.49 -14.89 28.94
CA ASP A 171 21.57 -13.46 28.64
C ASP A 171 22.59 -13.10 27.54
N SER A 172 23.60 -13.95 27.28
CA SER A 172 24.55 -13.73 26.19
C SER A 172 23.98 -14.19 24.84
N THR A 173 23.30 -15.33 24.80
CA THR A 173 22.67 -15.84 23.57
C THR A 173 21.49 -14.98 23.14
N ARG A 174 20.64 -14.48 24.06
CA ARG A 174 19.47 -13.68 23.68
C ARG A 174 19.79 -12.27 23.19
N ARG A 175 20.97 -11.72 23.53
CA ARG A 175 21.39 -10.34 23.21
C ARG A 175 22.22 -10.25 21.93
N ASP A 176 22.73 -11.38 21.44
CA ASP A 176 23.56 -11.51 20.24
C ASP A 176 22.71 -12.15 19.11
N PRO A 177 22.32 -11.40 18.07
CA PRO A 177 21.45 -11.91 17.02
C PRO A 177 22.01 -13.13 16.26
N GLU A 178 23.33 -13.20 16.04
CA GLU A 178 23.97 -14.30 15.35
C GLU A 178 23.91 -15.58 16.20
N ARG A 179 24.25 -15.47 17.50
CA ARG A 179 24.11 -16.60 18.44
C ARG A 179 22.67 -17.05 18.60
N PHE A 180 21.72 -16.12 18.65
CA PHE A 180 20.30 -16.43 18.73
C PHE A 180 19.87 -17.25 17.51
N VAL A 181 20.16 -16.77 16.28
CA VAL A 181 19.80 -17.49 15.06
C VAL A 181 20.53 -18.84 14.95
N ALA A 182 21.79 -18.93 15.36
CA ALA A 182 22.51 -20.20 15.46
C ALA A 182 21.84 -21.17 16.45
N TYR A 183 21.36 -20.68 17.60
CA TYR A 183 20.64 -21.49 18.59
C TYR A 183 19.29 -21.98 18.06
N VAL A 184 18.52 -21.11 17.37
CA VAL A 184 17.25 -21.46 16.71
C VAL A 184 17.45 -22.56 15.67
N ASN A 185 18.51 -22.46 14.87
CA ASN A 185 18.87 -23.46 13.88
C ASN A 185 19.27 -24.80 14.51
N ALA A 186 20.12 -24.79 15.54
CA ALA A 186 20.63 -25.98 16.20
C ALA A 186 19.55 -26.76 16.97
N HIS A 187 18.67 -26.04 17.69
CA HIS A 187 17.64 -26.64 18.56
C HIS A 187 16.25 -26.72 17.90
N ARG A 188 16.12 -26.23 16.67
CA ARG A 188 14.88 -26.23 15.88
C ARG A 188 13.68 -25.59 16.59
N ILE A 189 13.89 -24.34 17.05
CA ILE A 189 12.89 -23.60 17.82
C ILE A 189 11.69 -23.20 16.94
N ASP A 190 10.53 -23.78 17.22
CA ASP A 190 9.27 -23.59 16.50
C ASP A 190 8.53 -22.30 16.88
N PHE A 191 8.63 -21.82 18.13
CA PHE A 191 7.98 -20.60 18.61
C PHE A 191 9.01 -19.58 19.14
N LEU A 192 8.92 -18.35 18.64
CA LEU A 192 9.60 -17.18 19.20
C LEU A 192 8.59 -16.10 19.57
N ASP A 193 8.83 -15.43 20.70
CA ASP A 193 8.20 -14.16 21.04
C ASP A 193 9.29 -13.11 21.30
N VAL A 194 9.24 -12.01 20.53
CA VAL A 194 10.30 -11.00 20.49
C VAL A 194 9.72 -9.60 20.30
N THR A 195 10.40 -8.58 20.82
CA THR A 195 10.07 -7.20 20.49
C THR A 195 10.50 -6.88 19.06
N PRO A 196 9.77 -6.00 18.33
CA PRO A 196 10.20 -5.46 17.05
C PRO A 196 11.68 -5.03 17.01
N SER A 197 12.18 -4.30 18.00
CA SER A 197 13.60 -3.90 18.07
C SER A 197 14.60 -5.06 18.04
N LEU A 198 14.20 -6.27 18.45
CA LEU A 198 15.02 -7.49 18.39
C LEU A 198 14.73 -8.31 17.13
N ALA A 199 13.48 -8.33 16.65
CA ALA A 199 13.08 -9.06 15.45
C ALA A 199 13.84 -8.59 14.19
N GLY A 200 14.06 -7.29 14.03
CA GLY A 200 14.83 -6.73 12.91
C GLY A 200 16.24 -7.35 12.77
N PRO A 201 17.12 -7.20 13.78
CA PRO A 201 18.44 -7.82 13.79
C PRO A 201 18.43 -9.35 13.65
N LEU A 202 17.43 -10.05 14.18
CA LEU A 202 17.31 -11.51 13.98
C LEU A 202 17.00 -11.88 12.53
N VAL A 203 16.13 -11.12 11.86
CA VAL A 203 15.85 -11.31 10.42
C VAL A 203 17.09 -11.02 9.58
N GLU A 204 17.86 -9.99 9.91
CA GLU A 204 19.14 -9.66 9.26
C GLU A 204 20.20 -10.76 9.47
N ALA A 205 20.27 -11.33 10.68
CA ALA A 205 21.12 -12.48 11.00
C ALA A 205 20.62 -13.82 10.39
N GLY A 206 19.54 -13.80 9.60
CA GLY A 206 19.09 -14.93 8.80
C GLY A 206 17.99 -15.80 9.42
N LEU A 207 17.27 -15.34 10.45
CA LEU A 207 16.17 -16.10 11.10
C LEU A 207 15.12 -16.64 10.11
N LEU A 208 14.86 -15.90 9.03
CA LEU A 208 13.87 -16.24 8.00
C LEU A 208 14.53 -16.65 6.66
N ALA A 209 15.86 -16.77 6.60
CA ALA A 209 16.57 -17.09 5.37
C ALA A 209 16.26 -18.52 4.86
N ASP A 210 16.49 -18.77 3.58
CA ASP A 210 16.45 -20.12 3.01
C ASP A 210 17.70 -20.91 3.43
N GLY A 211 17.51 -22.18 3.84
CA GLY A 211 18.59 -23.08 4.26
C GLY A 211 18.72 -23.28 5.78
N GLY A 212 18.08 -22.45 6.60
CA GLY A 212 17.97 -22.63 8.05
C GLY A 212 16.69 -23.35 8.50
N HIS A 213 16.56 -23.61 9.81
CA HIS A 213 15.27 -23.92 10.43
C HIS A 213 14.52 -22.61 10.68
N ARG A 214 13.33 -22.51 10.10
CA ARG A 214 12.39 -21.41 10.34
C ARG A 214 11.43 -21.78 11.49
N PRO A 215 11.21 -20.89 12.47
CA PRO A 215 10.14 -21.05 13.45
C PRO A 215 8.78 -21.17 12.75
N ALA A 216 7.91 -22.04 13.25
CA ALA A 216 6.54 -22.18 12.78
C ALA A 216 5.68 -20.94 13.12
N LEU A 217 5.97 -20.26 14.24
CA LEU A 217 5.31 -19.03 14.64
C LEU A 217 6.29 -18.03 15.26
N VAL A 218 6.17 -16.76 14.86
CA VAL A 218 6.90 -15.64 15.47
C VAL A 218 5.88 -14.60 15.92
N ALA A 219 5.84 -14.37 17.23
CA ALA A 219 5.09 -13.30 17.85
C ALA A 219 5.95 -12.03 17.96
N LEU A 220 5.36 -10.91 17.58
CA LEU A 220 5.82 -9.57 17.91
C LEU A 220 5.01 -9.04 19.09
N GLY A 221 5.69 -8.55 20.11
CA GLY A 221 5.04 -7.98 21.30
C GLY A 221 5.76 -6.76 21.84
N GLY A 222 5.15 -6.09 22.80
CA GLY A 222 5.81 -5.05 23.62
C GLY A 222 6.05 -3.69 22.93
N GLU A 223 6.25 -3.61 21.61
CA GLU A 223 6.49 -2.35 20.86
C GLU A 223 5.55 -2.14 19.67
N ALA A 224 5.58 -0.94 19.07
CA ALA A 224 4.95 -0.74 17.77
C ALA A 224 5.81 -1.44 16.71
N ALA A 225 5.27 -2.45 16.03
CA ALA A 225 5.96 -3.12 14.94
C ALA A 225 6.14 -2.14 13.77
N ASP A 226 7.36 -2.06 13.24
CA ASP A 226 7.60 -1.36 11.99
C ASP A 226 7.12 -2.19 10.79
N GLN A 227 6.96 -1.50 9.65
CA GLN A 227 6.46 -2.13 8.43
C GLN A 227 7.48 -3.04 7.73
N ARG A 228 8.78 -2.95 8.06
CA ARG A 228 9.84 -3.81 7.52
C ARG A 228 9.73 -5.21 8.12
N ILE A 229 9.65 -5.30 9.44
CA ILE A 229 9.50 -6.58 10.18
C ILE A 229 8.12 -7.19 9.89
N TRP A 230 7.06 -6.37 9.86
CA TRP A 230 5.72 -6.81 9.47
C TRP A 230 5.72 -7.46 8.07
N SER A 231 6.35 -6.82 7.10
CA SER A 231 6.46 -7.35 5.73
C SER A 231 7.32 -8.60 5.64
N ALA A 232 8.41 -8.69 6.41
CA ALA A 232 9.26 -9.87 6.48
C ALA A 232 8.50 -11.10 7.01
N LEU A 233 7.81 -10.97 8.16
CA LEU A 233 6.99 -12.04 8.72
C LEU A 233 5.78 -12.37 7.84
N ARG A 234 5.18 -11.39 7.16
CA ARG A 234 4.06 -11.60 6.22
C ARG A 234 4.48 -12.39 4.97
N SER A 235 5.74 -12.28 4.57
CA SER A 235 6.28 -12.90 3.36
C SER A 235 7.00 -14.22 3.62
N ALA A 236 7.28 -14.56 4.89
CA ALA A 236 8.00 -15.76 5.28
C ALA A 236 7.17 -17.03 5.01
N SER A 237 7.60 -17.84 4.04
CA SER A 237 6.99 -19.14 3.78
C SER A 237 7.35 -20.15 4.88
N GLY A 238 6.33 -20.75 5.50
CA GLY A 238 6.46 -21.70 6.59
C GLY A 238 6.46 -21.10 8.01
N THR A 239 6.43 -19.77 8.14
CA THR A 239 6.35 -19.06 9.43
C THR A 239 5.08 -18.25 9.50
N VAL A 240 4.34 -18.36 10.60
CA VAL A 240 3.16 -17.52 10.85
C VAL A 240 3.54 -16.35 11.75
N GLY A 241 3.41 -15.12 11.25
CA GLY A 241 3.59 -13.91 12.04
C GLY A 241 2.32 -13.52 12.81
N VAL A 242 2.47 -13.16 14.08
CA VAL A 242 1.42 -12.50 14.88
C VAL A 242 1.96 -11.25 15.57
N ASN A 243 1.08 -10.28 15.81
CA ASN A 243 1.38 -9.10 16.59
C ASN A 243 0.42 -9.03 17.78
N LEU A 244 0.99 -8.91 18.96
CA LEU A 244 0.35 -9.01 20.24
C LEU A 244 0.46 -7.66 20.96
N TYR A 245 -0.66 -7.21 21.55
CA TYR A 245 -0.70 -5.94 22.27
C TYR A 245 -1.41 -6.14 23.61
N GLY A 246 -0.72 -5.76 24.69
CA GLY A 246 -1.34 -5.42 25.96
C GLY A 246 -0.40 -4.57 26.82
N PRO A 247 -0.95 -3.69 27.68
CA PRO A 247 -0.22 -3.19 28.84
C PRO A 247 -0.20 -4.27 29.94
N THR A 248 0.81 -4.27 30.81
CA THR A 248 0.93 -5.23 31.92
C THR A 248 -0.30 -5.23 32.84
N GLU A 249 -0.96 -4.08 33.00
CA GLU A 249 -2.22 -3.94 33.71
C GLU A 249 -3.42 -4.72 33.10
N CYS A 250 -3.25 -5.27 31.90
CA CYS A 250 -4.20 -6.10 31.17
C CYS A 250 -3.68 -7.53 30.90
N THR A 251 -2.73 -8.04 31.69
CA THR A 251 -2.24 -9.44 31.65
C THR A 251 -1.65 -9.86 30.30
N VAL A 252 -0.39 -9.45 30.04
CA VAL A 252 0.37 -9.73 28.81
C VAL A 252 -0.31 -9.12 27.57
N ASP A 253 -1.30 -9.80 27.00
CA ASP A 253 -1.97 -9.41 25.76
C ASP A 253 -3.48 -9.23 25.95
N ALA A 254 -3.97 -8.07 25.51
CA ALA A 254 -5.40 -7.74 25.43
C ALA A 254 -5.94 -7.80 23.99
N LEU A 255 -5.07 -7.64 22.99
CA LEU A 255 -5.39 -7.66 21.56
C LEU A 255 -4.40 -8.55 20.79
N LEU A 256 -4.89 -9.12 19.69
CA LEU A 256 -4.15 -10.00 18.78
C LEU A 256 -4.44 -9.62 17.32
N ALA A 257 -3.39 -9.53 16.51
CA ALA A 257 -3.45 -9.43 15.05
C ALA A 257 -2.64 -10.54 14.39
N TRP A 258 -3.20 -11.16 13.35
CA TRP A 258 -2.42 -11.97 12.42
C TRP A 258 -1.69 -11.06 11.43
N VAL A 259 -0.37 -11.19 11.32
CA VAL A 259 0.45 -10.37 10.41
C VAL A 259 0.02 -10.59 8.95
N GLY A 260 -0.36 -11.82 8.58
CA GLY A 260 -0.94 -12.12 7.27
C GLY A 260 -2.28 -11.42 6.98
N GLY A 261 -3.02 -11.02 8.02
CA GLY A 261 -4.37 -10.44 7.91
C GLY A 261 -4.41 -8.94 7.60
N SER A 262 -3.28 -8.22 7.70
CA SER A 262 -3.18 -6.80 7.36
C SER A 262 -1.91 -6.52 6.55
N VAL A 263 -1.96 -5.54 5.66
CA VAL A 263 -0.78 -5.11 4.88
C VAL A 263 0.13 -4.16 5.65
N PHE A 264 -0.40 -3.48 6.68
CA PHE A 264 0.29 -2.54 7.57
C PHE A 264 0.13 -2.97 9.04
N PRO A 265 0.96 -2.45 9.97
CA PRO A 265 0.95 -2.91 11.36
C PRO A 265 -0.33 -2.51 12.09
N VAL A 266 -0.99 -3.49 12.70
CA VAL A 266 -2.24 -3.31 13.46
C VAL A 266 -2.14 -4.05 14.80
N VAL A 267 -2.82 -3.52 15.81
CA VAL A 267 -2.94 -4.20 17.12
C VAL A 267 -4.09 -5.19 17.15
N GLY A 268 -5.02 -5.11 16.18
CA GLY A 268 -5.97 -6.19 15.88
C GLY A 268 -7.26 -6.16 16.69
N GLY A 269 -7.68 -7.32 17.18
CA GLY A 269 -8.96 -7.54 17.87
C GLY A 269 -8.78 -8.16 19.26
N PRO A 270 -9.80 -8.05 20.16
CA PRO A 270 -9.69 -8.47 21.55
C PRO A 270 -9.48 -9.99 21.72
N VAL A 271 -8.66 -10.34 22.71
CA VAL A 271 -8.52 -11.73 23.18
C VAL A 271 -9.82 -12.25 23.83
N GLY A 272 -9.86 -13.54 24.15
CA GLY A 272 -11.00 -14.18 24.80
C GLY A 272 -11.45 -13.43 26.05
N ASN A 273 -12.77 -13.29 26.25
CA ASN A 273 -13.39 -12.57 27.38
C ASN A 273 -12.89 -11.13 27.63
N ALA A 274 -12.22 -10.52 26.67
CA ALA A 274 -11.87 -9.11 26.65
C ALA A 274 -12.92 -8.31 25.87
N ARG A 275 -13.05 -7.02 26.20
CA ARG A 275 -13.75 -6.03 25.38
C ARG A 275 -12.87 -4.80 25.26
N VAL A 276 -12.96 -4.11 24.14
CA VAL A 276 -12.22 -2.88 23.91
C VAL A 276 -13.12 -1.77 23.43
N TYR A 277 -12.83 -0.56 23.91
CA TYR A 277 -13.56 0.65 23.60
C TYR A 277 -12.57 1.72 23.16
N VAL A 278 -12.87 2.42 22.06
CA VAL A 278 -12.14 3.60 21.59
C VAL A 278 -12.98 4.80 22.01
N LEU A 279 -12.50 5.56 23.00
CA LEU A 279 -13.30 6.57 23.68
C LEU A 279 -12.67 7.98 23.60
N ASP A 280 -13.53 8.99 23.61
CA ASP A 280 -13.14 10.38 23.83
C ASP A 280 -12.90 10.70 25.32
N GLY A 281 -12.50 11.94 25.61
CA GLY A 281 -12.29 12.43 26.98
C GLY A 281 -13.55 12.48 27.86
N TRP A 282 -14.73 12.19 27.31
CA TRP A 282 -16.02 12.12 28.00
C TRP A 282 -16.53 10.67 28.10
N LEU A 283 -15.68 9.67 27.82
CA LEU A 283 -15.99 8.24 27.78
C LEU A 283 -17.08 7.86 26.74
N ARG A 284 -17.15 8.59 25.62
CA ARG A 284 -18.07 8.31 24.50
C ARG A 284 -17.33 7.63 23.35
N PRO A 285 -17.96 6.69 22.62
CA PRO A 285 -17.34 6.04 21.46
C PRO A 285 -16.86 7.03 20.40
N ALA A 286 -15.64 6.83 19.91
CA ALA A 286 -14.99 7.65 18.88
C ALA A 286 -14.34 6.78 17.79
N VAL A 287 -14.15 7.35 16.59
CA VAL A 287 -13.46 6.67 15.46
C VAL A 287 -11.96 6.59 15.70
N SER A 288 -11.39 7.64 16.30
CA SER A 288 -10.04 7.73 16.83
C SER A 288 -10.13 8.29 18.25
N GLY A 289 -9.43 7.68 19.20
CA GLY A 289 -9.57 7.99 20.62
C GLY A 289 -8.68 7.14 21.50
N GLU A 290 -8.78 7.31 22.81
CA GLU A 290 -8.00 6.52 23.77
C GLU A 290 -8.60 5.11 23.93
N LEU A 291 -7.74 4.10 23.98
CA LEU A 291 -8.11 2.71 24.14
C LEU A 291 -8.39 2.37 25.61
N TYR A 292 -9.54 1.75 25.85
CA TYR A 292 -9.95 1.17 27.13
C TYR A 292 -10.17 -0.33 26.98
N VAL A 293 -9.60 -1.13 27.88
CA VAL A 293 -9.73 -2.60 27.91
C VAL A 293 -10.61 -3.00 29.08
N SER A 294 -11.60 -3.88 28.87
CA SER A 294 -12.53 -4.38 29.89
C SER A 294 -12.61 -5.91 29.85
N GLY A 295 -13.14 -6.53 30.90
CA GLY A 295 -13.29 -7.98 31.03
C GLY A 295 -12.12 -8.67 31.76
N LEU A 296 -11.90 -9.96 31.49
CA LEU A 296 -10.99 -10.82 32.27
C LEU A 296 -9.48 -10.46 32.21
N PRO A 297 -8.92 -9.86 31.15
CA PRO A 297 -7.50 -9.50 31.16
C PRO A 297 -7.15 -8.40 32.17
N VAL A 298 -8.12 -7.56 32.57
CA VAL A 298 -7.89 -6.43 33.48
C VAL A 298 -7.46 -6.91 34.87
N GLY A 299 -6.23 -6.56 35.25
CA GLY A 299 -5.61 -6.94 36.52
C GLY A 299 -6.30 -6.39 37.77
N ARG A 300 -5.84 -6.80 38.95
CA ARG A 300 -6.46 -6.35 40.20
C ARG A 300 -6.28 -4.84 40.41
N GLY A 301 -5.09 -4.33 40.14
CA GLY A 301 -4.70 -2.93 40.33
C GLY A 301 -3.21 -2.82 40.66
N TYR A 302 -2.80 -1.63 41.12
CA TYR A 302 -1.46 -1.39 41.62
C TYR A 302 -1.38 -1.67 43.13
N LEU A 303 -0.42 -2.51 43.54
CA LEU A 303 -0.19 -2.86 44.94
C LEU A 303 0.06 -1.60 45.78
N GLY A 304 -0.66 -1.44 46.89
CA GLY A 304 -0.51 -0.29 47.79
C GLY A 304 -0.92 1.09 47.23
N ARG A 305 -1.35 1.20 45.96
CA ARG A 305 -1.68 2.49 45.30
C ARG A 305 -3.16 2.56 44.91
N SER A 306 -4.07 2.61 45.89
CA SER A 306 -5.52 2.67 45.67
C SER A 306 -5.97 3.86 44.81
N GLY A 307 -5.47 5.07 45.09
CA GLY A 307 -5.79 6.28 44.32
C GLY A 307 -5.37 6.21 42.86
N LEU A 308 -4.12 5.77 42.59
CA LEU A 308 -3.62 5.57 41.23
C LEU A 308 -4.40 4.46 40.50
N SER A 309 -4.77 3.40 41.23
CA SER A 309 -5.61 2.32 40.70
C SER A 309 -6.97 2.86 40.28
N ALA A 310 -7.65 3.63 41.12
CA ALA A 310 -8.95 4.23 40.79
C ALA A 310 -8.90 5.20 39.59
N SER A 311 -7.76 5.87 39.33
CA SER A 311 -7.61 6.76 38.17
C SER A 311 -7.38 6.06 36.83
N ARG A 312 -7.00 4.77 36.83
CA ARG A 312 -6.69 4.00 35.62
C ARG A 312 -7.59 2.77 35.42
N PHE A 313 -7.94 2.07 36.49
CA PHE A 313 -8.91 0.96 36.52
C PHE A 313 -10.29 1.51 36.88
N VAL A 314 -10.88 2.27 35.96
CA VAL A 314 -12.15 2.97 36.15
C VAL A 314 -13.35 2.02 36.02
N ALA A 315 -14.53 2.43 36.49
CA ALA A 315 -15.77 1.69 36.26
C ALA A 315 -16.13 1.67 34.77
N ASP A 316 -16.63 0.54 34.26
CA ASP A 316 -17.08 0.41 32.87
C ASP A 316 -18.52 0.94 32.73
N PRO A 317 -18.77 2.07 32.02
CA PRO A 317 -20.11 2.64 31.87
C PRO A 317 -20.99 1.81 30.92
N PHE A 318 -20.42 0.87 30.17
CA PHE A 318 -21.12 -0.03 29.25
C PHE A 318 -21.47 -1.38 29.89
N ARG A 319 -20.93 -1.68 31.08
CA ARG A 319 -21.10 -2.96 31.78
C ARG A 319 -21.22 -2.80 33.30
N VAL A 320 -22.44 -2.97 33.82
CA VAL A 320 -22.74 -2.87 35.26
C VAL A 320 -21.87 -3.84 36.07
N GLY A 321 -21.09 -3.29 37.00
CA GLY A 321 -20.24 -4.07 37.91
C GLY A 321 -18.87 -4.48 37.33
N GLU A 322 -18.57 -4.15 36.08
CA GLU A 322 -17.25 -4.37 35.48
C GLU A 322 -16.35 -3.13 35.59
N ARG A 323 -15.05 -3.31 35.33
CA ARG A 323 -14.03 -2.25 35.31
C ARG A 323 -13.33 -2.26 33.96
N MET A 324 -12.93 -1.09 33.49
CA MET A 324 -12.09 -0.92 32.32
C MET A 324 -10.77 -0.25 32.68
N TYR A 325 -9.67 -0.71 32.10
CA TYR A 325 -8.35 -0.12 32.22
C TYR A 325 -8.13 0.91 31.10
N ARG A 326 -7.78 2.13 31.51
CA ARG A 326 -7.43 3.28 30.67
C ARG A 326 -5.96 3.20 30.25
N THR A 327 -5.70 2.76 29.02
CA THR A 327 -4.34 2.38 28.56
C THR A 327 -3.37 3.54 28.40
N GLY A 328 -3.85 4.76 28.10
CA GLY A 328 -3.03 5.88 27.64
C GLY A 328 -2.64 5.83 26.16
N ASP A 329 -3.03 4.78 25.44
CA ASP A 329 -2.73 4.57 24.03
C ASP A 329 -3.88 5.09 23.15
N VAL A 330 -3.56 5.87 22.11
CA VAL A 330 -4.51 6.37 21.11
C VAL A 330 -4.56 5.37 19.95
N VAL A 331 -5.76 4.96 19.57
CA VAL A 331 -6.02 4.03 18.47
C VAL A 331 -7.12 4.54 17.57
N ARG A 332 -7.18 4.03 16.34
CA ARG A 332 -8.31 4.26 15.43
C ARG A 332 -8.81 2.97 14.81
N TRP A 333 -10.08 2.97 14.40
CA TRP A 333 -10.65 1.87 13.62
C TRP A 333 -10.31 2.01 12.14
N VAL A 334 -9.71 0.97 11.55
CA VAL A 334 -9.49 0.86 10.11
C VAL A 334 -9.96 -0.53 9.65
N GLY A 335 -10.91 -0.59 8.72
CA GLY A 335 -11.40 -1.86 8.17
C GLY A 335 -12.00 -2.85 9.18
N GLY A 336 -12.36 -2.40 10.38
CA GLY A 336 -12.84 -3.26 11.48
C GLY A 336 -11.76 -3.84 12.39
N VAL A 337 -10.50 -3.45 12.21
CA VAL A 337 -9.40 -3.73 13.16
C VAL A 337 -8.87 -2.44 13.79
N LEU A 338 -8.17 -2.57 14.92
CA LEU A 338 -7.54 -1.43 15.61
C LEU A 338 -6.11 -1.19 15.12
N GLU A 339 -5.84 0.05 14.75
CA GLU A 339 -4.50 0.57 14.44
C GLU A 339 -4.03 1.47 15.58
N PHE A 340 -2.75 1.35 15.98
CA PHE A 340 -2.13 2.20 16.99
C PHE A 340 -1.67 3.53 16.36
N VAL A 341 -2.07 4.65 16.97
CA VAL A 341 -1.81 6.01 16.46
C VAL A 341 -0.73 6.71 17.29
N GLY A 342 -0.68 6.49 18.60
CA GLY A 342 0.24 7.18 19.50
C GLY A 342 -0.19 7.08 20.95
N ARG A 343 0.20 8.05 21.79
CA ARG A 343 -0.13 8.09 23.22
C ARG A 343 -0.61 9.46 23.68
N VAL A 344 -1.36 9.49 24.79
CA VAL A 344 -1.83 10.72 25.46
C VAL A 344 -0.88 11.20 26.56
N ASP A 345 0.12 10.39 26.93
CA ASP A 345 1.11 10.65 27.98
C ASP A 345 2.56 10.47 27.48
N ASP A 346 3.54 11.03 28.20
CA ASP A 346 4.95 11.14 27.81
C ASP A 346 5.73 9.80 27.82
N GLN A 347 5.07 8.66 28.05
CA GLN A 347 5.72 7.36 28.13
C GLN A 347 6.17 6.86 26.77
N VAL A 348 7.43 6.41 26.68
CA VAL A 348 8.06 5.97 25.45
C VAL A 348 8.50 4.51 25.54
N LYS A 349 8.81 3.91 24.40
CA LYS A 349 9.38 2.55 24.32
C LYS A 349 10.82 2.67 23.83
N VAL A 350 11.75 2.06 24.56
CA VAL A 350 13.20 2.19 24.37
C VAL A 350 13.79 0.78 24.45
N ARG A 351 14.34 0.26 23.34
CA ARG A 351 14.98 -1.07 23.28
C ARG A 351 14.11 -2.24 23.80
N GLY A 352 12.80 -2.20 23.59
CA GLY A 352 11.84 -3.18 24.12
C GLY A 352 11.22 -2.84 25.48
N PHE A 353 11.70 -1.81 26.17
CA PHE A 353 11.26 -1.44 27.52
C PHE A 353 10.24 -0.29 27.47
N ARG A 354 9.09 -0.43 28.15
CA ARG A 354 8.16 0.69 28.40
C ARG A 354 8.76 1.56 29.50
N VAL A 355 9.09 2.80 29.16
CA VAL A 355 9.82 3.74 30.02
C VAL A 355 8.99 4.99 30.29
N GLU A 356 9.04 5.45 31.54
CA GLU A 356 8.59 6.78 31.94
C GLU A 356 9.81 7.72 32.01
N PRO A 357 9.96 8.71 31.10
CA PRO A 357 11.06 9.67 31.17
C PRO A 357 11.16 10.41 32.51
N GLY A 358 10.04 10.54 33.23
CA GLY A 358 9.98 11.09 34.59
C GLY A 358 10.77 10.29 35.65
N GLU A 359 10.97 8.98 35.51
CA GLU A 359 11.83 8.19 36.41
C GLU A 359 13.30 8.62 36.28
N VAL A 360 13.74 8.87 35.04
CA VAL A 360 15.11 9.32 34.73
C VAL A 360 15.31 10.79 35.09
N ALA A 361 14.30 11.63 34.86
CA ALA A 361 14.31 13.03 35.29
C ALA A 361 14.38 13.16 36.83
N GLY A 362 13.72 12.26 37.58
CA GLY A 362 13.83 12.22 39.04
C GLY A 362 15.27 11.99 39.52
N VAL A 363 15.91 10.92 39.04
CA VAL A 363 17.29 10.57 39.44
C VAL A 363 18.33 11.62 39.00
N LEU A 364 18.13 12.26 37.85
CA LEU A 364 18.97 13.39 37.42
C LEU A 364 18.73 14.65 38.26
N GLY A 365 17.51 14.89 38.74
CA GLY A 365 17.17 16.01 39.60
C GLY A 365 17.73 15.90 41.02
N GLU A 366 18.13 14.70 41.45
CA GLU A 366 18.84 14.46 42.71
C GLU A 366 20.35 14.77 42.62
N HIS A 367 20.90 15.01 41.42
CA HIS A 367 22.32 15.32 41.25
C HIS A 367 22.64 16.77 41.67
N PRO A 368 23.60 17.03 42.58
CA PRO A 368 23.90 18.38 43.07
C PRO A 368 24.28 19.42 42.01
N GLY A 369 24.74 18.98 40.84
CA GLY A 369 25.08 19.85 39.71
C GLY A 369 23.90 20.24 38.79
N VAL A 370 22.70 19.72 39.02
CA VAL A 370 21.51 19.93 38.16
C VAL A 370 20.48 20.79 38.91
N SER A 371 20.01 21.87 38.29
CA SER A 371 18.95 22.74 38.85
C SER A 371 17.57 22.45 38.25
N GLN A 372 17.52 22.06 36.97
CA GLN A 372 16.30 21.63 36.28
C GLN A 372 16.64 20.52 35.28
N VAL A 373 15.72 19.56 35.09
CA VAL A 373 15.88 18.48 34.11
C VAL A 373 14.55 18.09 33.49
N VAL A 374 14.59 17.77 32.19
CA VAL A 374 13.50 17.19 31.42
C VAL A 374 14.07 16.07 30.56
N VAL A 375 13.45 14.89 30.59
CA VAL A 375 13.83 13.77 29.73
C VAL A 375 12.69 13.51 28.75
N VAL A 376 13.03 13.23 27.49
CA VAL A 376 12.08 12.86 26.43
C VAL A 376 12.61 11.65 25.67
N GLY A 377 11.73 10.95 24.94
CA GLY A 377 12.16 9.96 23.96
C GLY A 377 12.22 10.55 22.55
N VAL A 378 13.31 10.29 21.84
CA VAL A 378 13.50 10.64 20.41
C VAL A 378 14.05 9.39 19.71
N GLY A 379 13.42 8.95 18.62
CA GLY A 379 13.91 7.81 17.83
C GLY A 379 14.12 6.49 18.62
N GLY A 380 13.28 6.21 19.63
CA GLY A 380 13.45 5.03 20.50
C GLY A 380 14.63 5.11 21.48
N ARG A 381 15.21 6.30 21.68
CA ARG A 381 16.31 6.60 22.63
C ARG A 381 15.87 7.67 23.63
N LEU A 382 16.47 7.72 24.80
CA LEU A 382 16.24 8.78 25.79
C LEU A 382 17.23 9.95 25.60
N VAL A 383 16.71 11.18 25.63
CA VAL A 383 17.47 12.43 25.62
C VAL A 383 17.14 13.21 26.89
N ALA A 384 18.16 13.63 27.64
CA ALA A 384 18.00 14.43 28.85
C ALA A 384 18.48 15.87 28.63
N TYR A 385 17.60 16.84 28.81
CA TYR A 385 17.91 18.27 28.83
C TYR A 385 18.12 18.72 30.27
N VAL A 386 19.26 19.32 30.57
CA VAL A 386 19.67 19.70 31.93
C VAL A 386 20.09 21.16 31.99
N VAL A 387 19.66 21.85 33.05
CA VAL A 387 20.15 23.18 33.42
C VAL A 387 21.09 22.99 34.61
N ALA A 388 22.29 23.58 34.53
CA ALA A 388 23.28 23.47 35.61
C ALA A 388 22.81 24.19 36.88
N ALA A 389 23.24 23.72 38.05
CA ALA A 389 23.20 24.49 39.28
C ALA A 389 24.28 25.60 39.24
N ALA A 390 24.08 26.70 39.98
CA ALA A 390 25.01 27.82 39.97
C ALA A 390 26.41 27.40 40.48
N GLY A 391 27.40 27.39 39.58
CA GLY A 391 28.77 26.91 39.85
C GLY A 391 28.97 25.40 39.70
N GLY A 392 27.95 24.65 39.27
CA GLY A 392 28.02 23.21 39.00
C GLY A 392 28.43 22.89 37.55
N SER A 393 28.89 21.66 37.33
CA SER A 393 29.18 21.10 36.01
C SER A 393 28.19 19.98 35.66
N VAL A 394 27.87 19.84 34.37
CA VAL A 394 27.00 18.80 33.80
C VAL A 394 27.77 17.54 33.33
N GLY A 395 29.06 17.45 33.64
CA GLY A 395 29.86 16.23 33.42
C GLY A 395 29.42 15.06 34.33
N GLY A 396 29.65 13.82 33.89
CA GLY A 396 29.38 12.60 34.68
C GLY A 396 27.90 12.19 34.83
N LEU A 397 26.95 12.96 34.28
CA LEU A 397 25.51 12.70 34.48
C LEU A 397 25.03 11.34 33.94
N ARG A 398 25.65 10.80 32.88
CA ARG A 398 25.32 9.46 32.37
C ARG A 398 25.79 8.35 33.32
N GLU A 399 26.97 8.52 33.93
CA GLU A 399 27.53 7.60 34.93
C GLU A 399 26.71 7.64 36.23
N TRP A 400 26.25 8.84 36.64
CA TRP A 400 25.36 9.02 37.79
C TRP A 400 24.03 8.25 37.66
N VAL A 401 23.44 8.24 36.46
CA VAL A 401 22.22 7.48 36.17
C VAL A 401 22.52 5.98 36.06
N ALA A 402 23.59 5.59 35.36
CA ALA A 402 23.99 4.18 35.22
C ALA A 402 24.28 3.49 36.57
N GLY A 403 24.74 4.23 37.58
CA GLY A 403 24.93 3.71 38.94
C GLY A 403 23.64 3.48 39.74
N ARG A 404 22.45 3.88 39.25
CA ARG A 404 21.18 3.86 39.99
C ARG A 404 20.01 3.26 39.22
N LEU A 405 19.98 3.44 37.90
CA LEU A 405 18.96 2.91 37.00
C LEU A 405 19.58 1.92 36.02
N PRO A 406 18.85 0.89 35.58
CA PRO A 406 19.31 -0.03 34.54
C PRO A 406 19.70 0.67 33.22
N ASP A 407 20.64 0.09 32.46
CA ASP A 407 21.18 0.62 31.19
C ASP A 407 20.15 1.18 30.19
N TYR A 408 18.95 0.59 30.10
CA TYR A 408 17.90 1.05 29.18
C TYR A 408 17.21 2.35 29.62
N LEU A 409 17.40 2.78 30.87
CA LEU A 409 16.98 4.06 31.41
C LEU A 409 18.08 5.14 31.37
N VAL A 410 19.31 4.78 31.00
CA VAL A 410 20.42 5.74 30.88
C VAL A 410 20.23 6.58 29.61
N PRO A 411 20.21 7.94 29.69
CA PRO A 411 20.13 8.78 28.50
C PRO A 411 21.25 8.49 27.50
N SER A 412 20.89 8.41 26.22
CA SER A 412 21.85 8.30 25.12
C SER A 412 22.59 9.62 24.88
N VAL A 413 21.89 10.74 25.10
CA VAL A 413 22.41 12.11 24.96
C VAL A 413 21.99 12.94 26.18
N VAL A 414 22.89 13.81 26.65
CA VAL A 414 22.62 14.82 27.68
C VAL A 414 22.93 16.19 27.09
N VAL A 415 21.93 17.06 27.01
CA VAL A 415 22.01 18.39 26.40
C VAL A 415 21.96 19.44 27.51
N GLY A 416 23.02 20.25 27.63
CA GLY A 416 23.05 21.39 28.54
C GLY A 416 22.25 22.57 27.97
N LEU A 417 21.40 23.20 28.78
CA LEU A 417 20.64 24.41 28.44
C LEU A 417 20.84 25.49 29.52
N ASP A 418 20.87 26.76 29.11
CA ASP A 418 20.89 27.90 30.05
C ASP A 418 19.59 28.01 30.86
N ARG A 419 18.47 27.59 30.27
CA ARG A 419 17.14 27.52 30.89
C ARG A 419 16.24 26.57 30.11
N LEU A 420 15.26 25.96 30.79
CA LEU A 420 14.20 25.23 30.08
C LEU A 420 13.25 26.22 29.37
N PRO A 421 12.84 25.95 28.12
CA PRO A 421 11.77 26.68 27.46
C PRO A 421 10.44 26.43 28.19
N VAL A 422 9.62 27.47 28.35
CA VAL A 422 8.32 27.40 29.04
C VAL A 422 7.24 28.08 28.20
N THR A 423 6.05 27.47 28.21
CA THR A 423 4.83 28.03 27.61
C THR A 423 4.34 29.25 28.38
N VAL A 424 3.39 30.00 27.80
CA VAL A 424 2.70 31.15 28.43
C VAL A 424 2.01 30.79 29.77
N SER A 425 1.80 29.50 30.05
CA SER A 425 1.24 28.98 31.30
C SER A 425 2.28 28.61 32.37
N GLY A 426 3.57 28.89 32.13
CA GLY A 426 4.68 28.57 33.05
C GLY A 426 5.09 27.09 33.08
N LYS A 427 4.49 26.23 32.25
CA LYS A 427 4.88 24.82 32.09
C LYS A 427 5.96 24.68 31.02
N VAL A 428 6.92 23.76 31.21
CA VAL A 428 7.95 23.41 30.21
C VAL A 428 7.33 23.14 28.85
N ASP A 429 7.80 23.83 27.82
CA ASP A 429 7.43 23.60 26.43
C ASP A 429 8.37 22.54 25.82
N ARG A 430 7.91 21.28 25.81
CA ARG A 430 8.68 20.16 25.24
C ARG A 430 8.86 20.25 23.73
N ARG A 431 8.04 21.03 23.01
CA ARG A 431 8.15 21.20 21.54
C ARG A 431 9.18 22.25 21.16
N ALA A 432 9.48 23.17 22.08
CA ALA A 432 10.52 24.17 21.94
C ALA A 432 11.88 23.72 22.51
N LEU A 433 12.01 22.45 22.95
CA LEU A 433 13.31 21.86 23.26
C LEU A 433 14.08 21.63 21.95
N PRO A 434 15.37 22.00 21.87
CA PRO A 434 16.16 21.79 20.66
C PRO A 434 16.31 20.28 20.44
N VAL A 435 15.84 19.76 19.32
CA VAL A 435 16.05 18.36 18.96
C VAL A 435 17.54 18.19 18.66
N PRO A 436 18.31 17.38 19.43
CA PRO A 436 19.69 17.10 19.08
C PRO A 436 19.68 16.26 17.81
N ASP A 437 20.56 16.58 16.87
CA ASP A 437 20.74 15.73 15.72
C ASP A 437 21.30 14.38 16.20
N LEU A 438 20.56 13.30 15.96
CA LEU A 438 20.96 11.96 16.40
C LEU A 438 21.88 11.27 15.39
N ASP A 439 21.99 11.86 14.20
CA ASP A 439 22.87 11.43 13.12
C ASP A 439 24.26 12.11 13.20
N ASP A 440 24.39 13.26 13.88
CA ASP A 440 25.68 13.89 14.28
C ASP A 440 26.63 12.95 15.07
N LEU A 441 26.10 11.84 15.61
CA LEU A 441 26.84 10.84 16.37
C LEU A 441 27.17 9.56 15.56
N VAL A 442 26.85 9.52 14.27
CA VAL A 442 27.37 8.55 13.31
C VAL A 442 28.35 9.29 12.40
N GLY A 443 29.62 9.32 12.81
CA GLY A 443 30.59 10.21 12.19
C GLY A 443 30.89 9.85 10.73
N ASP A 444 30.79 10.85 9.86
CA ASP A 444 31.57 10.95 8.62
C ASP A 444 31.91 12.42 8.29
N ALA A 445 32.89 12.63 7.40
CA ALA A 445 33.75 13.81 7.46
C ALA A 445 33.14 15.17 7.03
N ALA A 446 33.52 16.23 7.77
CA ALA A 446 33.40 17.62 7.37
C ALA A 446 34.22 17.94 6.08
N PRO A 447 33.89 19.00 5.32
CA PRO A 447 34.67 19.45 4.16
C PRO A 447 36.17 19.59 4.43
N ARG A 448 37.00 19.04 3.53
CA ARG A 448 38.47 19.01 3.64
C ARG A 448 39.16 19.79 2.52
N THR A 449 38.45 20.12 1.44
CA THR A 449 38.96 20.92 0.32
C THR A 449 38.05 22.13 0.07
N PRO A 450 38.57 23.24 -0.49
CA PRO A 450 37.73 24.37 -0.90
C PRO A 450 36.65 23.99 -1.93
N THR A 451 36.92 22.99 -2.78
CA THR A 451 35.93 22.43 -3.71
C THR A 451 34.79 21.74 -2.94
N GLU A 452 35.10 20.94 -1.90
CA GLU A 452 34.12 20.30 -1.01
C GLU A 452 33.33 21.34 -0.20
N GLU A 453 33.98 22.40 0.34
CA GLU A 453 33.31 23.48 1.10
C GLU A 453 32.28 24.24 0.25
N ILE A 454 32.69 24.66 -0.95
CA ILE A 454 31.83 25.41 -1.87
C ILE A 454 30.69 24.50 -2.39
N LEU A 455 30.96 23.23 -2.68
CA LEU A 455 29.91 22.28 -3.08
C LEU A 455 28.92 21.98 -1.94
N ALA A 456 29.38 21.85 -0.70
CA ALA A 456 28.50 21.70 0.46
C ALA A 456 27.58 22.92 0.63
N GLY A 457 28.13 24.14 0.47
CA GLY A 457 27.31 25.36 0.44
C GLY A 457 26.30 25.38 -0.70
N LEU A 458 26.69 24.97 -1.91
CA LEU A 458 25.78 24.89 -3.05
C LEU A 458 24.70 23.81 -2.90
N PHE A 459 25.00 22.69 -2.23
CA PHE A 459 23.98 21.70 -1.86
C PHE A 459 23.00 22.30 -0.85
N ALA A 460 23.52 22.91 0.22
CA ALA A 460 22.74 23.56 1.26
C ALA A 460 21.78 24.63 0.68
N ASP A 461 22.30 25.54 -0.15
CA ASP A 461 21.51 26.60 -0.81
C ASP A 461 20.46 26.07 -1.80
N VAL A 462 20.64 24.87 -2.37
CA VAL A 462 19.73 24.26 -3.36
C VAL A 462 18.65 23.42 -2.69
N LEU A 463 18.97 22.81 -1.54
CA LEU A 463 18.08 21.94 -0.77
C LEU A 463 17.44 22.66 0.43
N GLU A 464 17.72 23.95 0.60
CA GLU A 464 17.28 24.80 1.73
C GLU A 464 17.69 24.23 3.11
N LEU A 465 18.86 23.59 3.17
CA LEU A 465 19.45 23.01 4.39
C LEU A 465 20.44 23.97 5.04
N SER A 466 20.64 23.86 6.36
CA SER A 466 21.60 24.69 7.10
C SER A 466 23.06 24.27 6.90
N THR A 467 23.31 22.97 6.70
CA THR A 467 24.63 22.36 6.57
C THR A 467 24.52 21.05 5.78
N VAL A 468 25.58 20.69 5.05
CA VAL A 468 25.68 19.44 4.26
C VAL A 468 27.09 18.86 4.43
N GLY A 469 27.18 17.57 4.73
CA GLY A 469 28.42 16.80 4.90
C GLY A 469 29.06 16.35 3.57
N THR A 470 30.32 15.91 3.60
CA THR A 470 31.02 15.50 2.37
C THR A 470 30.52 14.19 1.77
N GLY A 471 30.02 13.30 2.62
CA GLY A 471 29.44 12.00 2.24
C GLY A 471 27.97 12.06 1.86
N ASP A 472 27.31 13.20 2.07
CA ASP A 472 25.85 13.30 1.92
C ASP A 472 25.45 13.22 0.45
N ASP A 473 24.55 12.28 0.15
CA ASP A 473 23.99 12.09 -1.19
C ASP A 473 22.90 13.13 -1.46
N PHE A 474 23.06 13.88 -2.55
CA PHE A 474 22.15 14.96 -2.97
C PHE A 474 20.69 14.52 -3.01
N PHE A 475 20.42 13.29 -3.47
CA PHE A 475 19.07 12.75 -3.62
C PHE A 475 18.54 12.15 -2.31
N ALA A 476 19.42 11.65 -1.44
CA ALA A 476 19.04 11.26 -0.08
C ALA A 476 18.63 12.46 0.78
N LEU A 477 19.24 13.63 0.57
CA LEU A 477 18.90 14.91 1.19
C LEU A 477 17.64 15.59 0.60
N GLY A 478 16.84 14.89 -0.21
CA GLY A 478 15.62 15.43 -0.83
C GLY A 478 15.84 16.09 -2.19
N GLY A 479 17.04 16.03 -2.75
CA GLY A 479 17.31 16.45 -4.13
C GLY A 479 16.54 15.63 -5.16
N HIS A 480 16.12 16.29 -6.24
CA HIS A 480 15.38 15.72 -7.35
C HIS A 480 15.89 16.33 -8.67
N SER A 481 15.46 15.85 -9.84
CA SER A 481 16.01 16.28 -11.14
C SER A 481 15.99 17.81 -11.37
N LEU A 482 15.02 18.50 -10.75
CA LEU A 482 14.84 19.94 -10.84
C LEU A 482 15.90 20.69 -10.01
N THR A 483 16.05 20.34 -8.72
CA THR A 483 17.10 20.88 -7.86
C THR A 483 18.49 20.44 -8.31
N ALA A 484 18.66 19.25 -8.88
CA ALA A 484 19.92 18.81 -9.51
C ALA A 484 20.29 19.66 -10.74
N THR A 485 19.30 20.15 -11.50
CA THR A 485 19.53 21.09 -12.60
C THR A 485 19.92 22.48 -12.08
N ALA A 486 19.26 22.95 -11.01
CA ALA A 486 19.65 24.19 -10.32
C ALA A 486 21.08 24.09 -9.73
N LEU A 487 21.43 22.98 -9.10
CA LEU A 487 22.79 22.69 -8.62
C LEU A 487 23.80 22.73 -9.77
N ALA A 488 23.54 22.06 -10.89
CA ALA A 488 24.43 22.08 -12.05
C ALA A 488 24.62 23.50 -12.63
N ALA A 489 23.57 24.32 -12.64
CA ALA A 489 23.64 25.72 -13.05
C ALA A 489 24.47 26.57 -12.06
N ARG A 490 24.31 26.37 -10.74
CA ARG A 490 25.08 27.09 -9.71
C ARG A 490 26.55 26.65 -9.67
N VAL A 491 26.84 25.36 -9.80
CA VAL A 491 28.22 24.84 -9.94
C VAL A 491 28.89 25.44 -11.17
N ARG A 492 28.18 25.53 -12.31
CA ARG A 492 28.67 26.22 -13.52
C ARG A 492 28.98 27.69 -13.27
N ALA A 493 28.12 28.40 -12.53
CA ALA A 493 28.30 29.81 -12.22
C ALA A 493 29.48 30.07 -11.26
N VAL A 494 29.68 29.21 -10.26
CA VAL A 494 30.72 29.41 -9.23
C VAL A 494 32.09 28.90 -9.65
N PHE A 495 32.17 27.72 -10.29
CA PHE A 495 33.44 27.11 -10.69
C PHE A 495 33.86 27.40 -12.14
N GLY A 496 32.96 27.96 -12.97
CA GLY A 496 33.22 28.19 -14.40
C GLY A 496 33.32 26.91 -15.24
N VAL A 497 33.05 25.74 -14.66
CA VAL A 497 33.08 24.43 -15.31
C VAL A 497 31.67 23.99 -15.64
N ALA A 498 31.43 23.57 -16.89
CA ALA A 498 30.15 22.99 -17.28
C ALA A 498 29.97 21.61 -16.63
N LEU A 499 29.20 21.55 -15.53
CA LEU A 499 28.80 20.29 -14.92
C LEU A 499 27.59 19.71 -15.68
N PRO A 500 27.71 18.60 -16.41
CA PRO A 500 26.55 17.95 -17.02
C PRO A 500 25.67 17.35 -15.92
N LEU A 501 24.34 17.42 -16.04
CA LEU A 501 23.41 16.87 -15.02
C LEU A 501 23.73 15.41 -14.65
N ARG A 502 24.15 14.61 -15.63
CA ARG A 502 24.61 13.23 -15.42
C ARG A 502 25.73 13.09 -14.39
N ALA A 503 26.64 14.06 -14.25
CA ALA A 503 27.71 14.01 -13.25
C ALA A 503 27.18 14.08 -11.81
N VAL A 504 26.09 14.82 -11.57
CA VAL A 504 25.36 14.82 -10.28
C VAL A 504 24.80 13.43 -9.99
N PHE A 505 24.28 12.72 -11.00
CA PHE A 505 23.72 11.37 -10.83
C PHE A 505 24.76 10.24 -10.77
N ASP A 506 25.93 10.41 -11.37
CA ASP A 506 27.00 9.40 -11.38
C ASP A 506 27.99 9.60 -10.21
N ALA A 507 27.94 10.73 -9.49
CA ALA A 507 28.74 11.01 -8.29
C ALA A 507 27.98 11.91 -7.27
N PRO A 508 26.86 11.44 -6.69
CA PRO A 508 25.85 12.28 -6.01
C PRO A 508 26.25 12.93 -4.68
N THR A 509 27.44 12.65 -4.15
CA THR A 509 27.92 13.26 -2.90
C THR A 509 28.78 14.48 -3.16
N VAL A 510 28.89 15.37 -2.17
CA VAL A 510 29.80 16.54 -2.22
C VAL A 510 31.23 16.12 -2.56
N ALA A 511 31.76 15.07 -1.92
CA ALA A 511 33.08 14.51 -2.24
C ALA A 511 33.15 13.88 -3.64
N GLY A 512 32.07 13.23 -4.10
CA GLY A 512 31.98 12.64 -5.43
C GLY A 512 32.05 13.68 -6.54
N LEU A 513 31.28 14.77 -6.39
CA LEU A 513 31.28 15.92 -7.30
C LEU A 513 32.58 16.72 -7.20
N ALA A 514 33.14 16.93 -6.00
CA ALA A 514 34.43 17.57 -5.83
C ALA A 514 35.50 16.82 -6.63
N ALA A 515 35.58 15.50 -6.46
CA ALA A 515 36.48 14.67 -7.26
C ALA A 515 36.15 14.69 -8.77
N HIS A 516 34.90 14.91 -9.20
CA HIS A 516 34.55 15.07 -10.62
C HIS A 516 35.05 16.40 -11.20
N LEU A 517 34.94 17.49 -10.43
CA LEU A 517 35.49 18.80 -10.78
C LEU A 517 37.03 18.77 -10.76
N ASP A 518 37.66 18.19 -9.74
CA ASP A 518 39.12 18.09 -9.60
C ASP A 518 39.76 17.18 -10.66
N ARG A 519 39.02 16.19 -11.21
CA ARG A 519 39.44 15.35 -12.34
C ARG A 519 39.17 15.99 -13.71
N SER A 520 38.38 17.05 -13.77
CA SER A 520 38.18 17.83 -14.99
C SER A 520 39.35 18.82 -15.11
N PRO A 521 40.13 18.82 -16.21
CA PRO A 521 41.29 19.69 -16.30
C PRO A 521 40.89 21.17 -16.22
N VAL A 522 41.47 21.91 -15.27
CA VAL A 522 41.38 23.38 -15.13
C VAL A 522 42.20 24.08 -16.26
N GLY A 523 41.91 23.72 -17.50
CA GLY A 523 42.72 24.06 -18.68
C GLY A 523 42.38 23.30 -19.96
N GLY A 524 41.13 22.84 -20.13
CA GLY A 524 40.69 22.07 -21.30
C GLY A 524 39.77 22.80 -22.30
N ALA A 525 39.11 23.89 -21.88
CA ALA A 525 38.30 24.73 -22.76
C ALA A 525 39.04 26.04 -23.04
N ALA A 526 39.17 26.41 -24.31
CA ALA A 526 39.66 27.74 -24.68
C ALA A 526 38.70 28.82 -24.16
N PRO A 527 39.20 30.00 -23.76
CA PRO A 527 38.34 31.12 -23.35
C PRO A 527 37.57 31.67 -24.56
N GLY A 528 36.40 31.08 -24.83
CA GLY A 528 35.58 31.37 -26.00
C GLY A 528 34.36 30.45 -26.19
N ALA A 529 33.93 29.72 -25.16
CA ALA A 529 32.77 28.81 -25.22
C ALA A 529 31.74 29.05 -24.09
N ALA A 530 31.70 30.27 -23.56
CA ALA A 530 30.50 30.75 -22.86
C ALA A 530 29.49 31.14 -23.94
N GLY A 531 28.32 30.48 -23.94
CA GLY A 531 27.19 30.91 -24.78
C GLY A 531 26.73 32.33 -24.42
N PRO A 532 25.86 32.95 -25.23
CA PRO A 532 25.42 34.32 -25.01
C PRO A 532 24.87 34.52 -23.59
N GLU A 533 25.24 35.62 -22.92
CA GLU A 533 24.77 35.87 -21.56
C GLU A 533 23.28 36.31 -21.57
N LEU A 534 22.52 35.83 -20.57
CA LEU A 534 21.16 36.26 -20.30
C LEU A 534 21.18 37.59 -19.52
N THR A 535 21.20 38.69 -20.26
CA THR A 535 21.11 40.06 -19.77
C THR A 535 19.85 40.75 -20.27
N ARG A 536 19.51 41.91 -19.72
CA ARG A 536 18.49 42.80 -20.28
C ARG A 536 18.99 43.34 -21.62
N ARG A 537 18.13 43.36 -22.64
CA ARG A 537 18.50 43.73 -24.02
C ARG A 537 17.64 44.85 -24.58
N ASP A 538 18.19 45.57 -25.55
CA ASP A 538 17.42 46.44 -26.42
C ASP A 538 16.48 45.59 -27.27
N ARG A 539 15.18 45.93 -27.22
CA ARG A 539 14.12 45.11 -27.82
C ARG A 539 13.83 45.58 -29.24
N PRO A 540 13.80 44.68 -30.24
CA PRO A 540 13.32 45.04 -31.57
C PRO A 540 11.80 45.33 -31.51
N ASP A 541 11.33 46.23 -32.37
CA ASP A 541 9.89 46.43 -32.59
C ASP A 541 9.54 45.88 -33.99
N PRO A 542 8.74 44.80 -34.09
CA PRO A 542 8.06 44.08 -33.01
C PRO A 542 8.96 43.04 -32.30
N VAL A 543 8.65 42.78 -31.02
CA VAL A 543 9.35 41.75 -30.22
C VAL A 543 8.89 40.36 -30.66
N PRO A 544 9.80 39.42 -31.00
CA PRO A 544 9.40 38.06 -31.38
C PRO A 544 8.90 37.25 -30.18
N VAL A 545 8.03 36.27 -30.44
CA VAL A 545 7.68 35.22 -29.45
C VAL A 545 8.82 34.21 -29.26
N ALA A 546 8.87 33.58 -28.09
CA ALA A 546 9.70 32.39 -27.88
C ALA A 546 9.14 31.19 -28.67
N PRO A 547 9.97 30.18 -29.05
CA PRO A 547 9.52 28.97 -29.74
C PRO A 547 8.35 28.26 -29.04
N ALA A 548 8.40 28.14 -27.71
CA ALA A 548 7.34 27.52 -26.91
C ALA A 548 6.00 28.30 -27.00
N GLN A 549 6.05 29.63 -26.97
CA GLN A 549 4.86 30.47 -27.19
C GLN A 549 4.33 30.36 -28.62
N HIS A 550 5.21 30.20 -29.62
CA HIS A 550 4.81 29.97 -31.01
C HIS A 550 3.99 28.68 -31.15
N ARG A 551 4.34 27.60 -30.43
CA ARG A 551 3.53 26.37 -30.39
C ARG A 551 2.10 26.65 -29.91
N LEU A 552 1.95 27.32 -28.77
CA LEU A 552 0.62 27.59 -28.19
C LEU A 552 -0.20 28.54 -29.07
N TRP A 553 0.43 29.54 -29.68
CA TRP A 553 -0.22 30.37 -30.69
C TRP A 553 -0.69 29.55 -31.91
N LEU A 554 0.13 28.64 -32.42
CA LEU A 554 -0.25 27.78 -33.55
C LEU A 554 -1.44 26.86 -33.19
N HIS A 555 -1.48 26.29 -31.98
CA HIS A 555 -2.65 25.54 -31.51
C HIS A 555 -3.91 26.41 -31.43
N HIS A 556 -3.78 27.64 -30.94
CA HIS A 556 -4.88 28.61 -30.90
C HIS A 556 -5.38 28.95 -32.31
N GLN A 557 -4.49 29.16 -33.29
CA GLN A 557 -4.88 29.42 -34.68
C GLN A 557 -5.57 28.22 -35.36
N LEU A 558 -5.23 26.98 -34.96
CA LEU A 558 -5.82 25.76 -35.52
C LEU A 558 -7.18 25.41 -34.90
N ASN A 559 -7.34 25.61 -33.58
CA ASN A 559 -8.52 25.21 -32.82
C ASN A 559 -9.50 26.37 -32.52
N GLY A 560 -9.04 27.62 -32.63
CA GLY A 560 -9.74 28.83 -32.17
C GLY A 560 -9.60 29.07 -30.66
N PRO A 561 -10.23 30.14 -30.13
CA PRO A 561 -10.31 30.40 -28.69
C PRO A 561 -11.02 29.27 -27.95
N GLY A 562 -10.36 28.71 -26.94
CA GLY A 562 -10.90 27.62 -26.12
C GLY A 562 -10.06 27.35 -24.87
N PRO A 563 -10.59 26.60 -23.88
CA PRO A 563 -9.95 26.45 -22.58
C PRO A 563 -8.83 25.40 -22.50
N THR A 564 -8.48 24.73 -23.62
CA THR A 564 -7.49 23.63 -23.67
C THR A 564 -6.12 23.98 -23.07
N TYR A 565 -5.72 25.25 -23.14
CA TYR A 565 -4.47 25.78 -22.56
C TYR A 565 -4.73 26.88 -21.53
N ASN A 566 -5.85 26.80 -20.81
CA ASN A 566 -6.09 27.61 -19.62
C ASN A 566 -5.38 27.03 -18.40
N VAL A 567 -4.79 27.90 -17.60
CA VAL A 567 -4.27 27.60 -16.26
C VAL A 567 -5.28 28.18 -15.27
N ALA A 568 -5.99 27.30 -14.57
CA ALA A 568 -7.05 27.67 -13.63
C ALA A 568 -6.63 27.35 -12.20
N PHE A 569 -6.16 28.36 -11.48
CA PHE A 569 -5.66 28.22 -10.11
C PHE A 569 -6.65 28.82 -9.11
N ALA A 570 -7.11 28.04 -8.12
CA ALA A 570 -8.03 28.52 -7.08
C ALA A 570 -7.50 28.36 -5.66
N LEU A 571 -7.72 29.40 -4.84
CA LEU A 571 -7.47 29.43 -3.41
C LEU A 571 -8.79 29.68 -2.66
N ARG A 572 -9.14 28.78 -1.75
CA ARG A 572 -10.11 29.08 -0.69
C ARG A 572 -9.44 29.95 0.36
N LEU A 573 -10.10 31.05 0.71
CA LEU A 573 -9.64 32.07 1.64
C LEU A 573 -10.60 32.12 2.82
N THR A 574 -10.11 31.86 4.02
CA THR A 574 -10.90 31.91 5.27
C THR A 574 -10.33 32.95 6.22
N GLY A 575 -11.17 33.91 6.62
CA GLY A 575 -10.80 35.07 7.42
C GLY A 575 -11.26 36.41 6.80
N PRO A 576 -10.92 37.55 7.44
CA PRO A 576 -11.37 38.87 7.01
C PRO A 576 -10.59 39.35 5.77
N LEU A 577 -11.16 39.16 4.58
CA LEU A 577 -10.53 39.53 3.31
C LEU A 577 -10.73 41.02 2.98
N ASP A 578 -9.64 41.78 2.86
CA ASP A 578 -9.66 43.10 2.23
C ASP A 578 -9.64 42.96 0.70
N VAL A 579 -10.82 43.09 0.09
CA VAL A 579 -10.98 42.98 -1.37
C VAL A 579 -10.30 44.15 -2.11
N ALA A 580 -10.14 45.33 -1.49
CA ALA A 580 -9.47 46.46 -2.12
C ALA A 580 -7.95 46.25 -2.15
N ALA A 581 -7.37 45.78 -1.04
CA ALA A 581 -5.96 45.39 -0.97
C ALA A 581 -5.65 44.23 -1.93
N LEU A 582 -6.53 43.22 -2.04
CA LEU A 582 -6.34 42.11 -2.99
C LEU A 582 -6.32 42.57 -4.45
N ARG A 583 -7.19 43.51 -4.82
CA ARG A 583 -7.19 44.10 -6.17
C ARG A 583 -5.90 44.86 -6.44
N ALA A 584 -5.47 45.72 -5.53
CA ALA A 584 -4.23 46.49 -5.68
C ALA A 584 -2.99 45.58 -5.73
N ALA A 585 -2.99 44.47 -4.99
CA ALA A 585 -1.91 43.49 -5.00
C ALA A 585 -1.78 42.75 -6.36
N LEU A 586 -2.91 42.42 -7.00
CA LEU A 586 -2.88 41.86 -8.35
C LEU A 586 -2.43 42.90 -9.39
N ASP A 587 -2.81 44.16 -9.22
CA ASP A 587 -2.36 45.26 -10.07
C ASP A 587 -0.83 45.44 -10.00
N ASP A 588 -0.24 45.36 -8.80
CA ASP A 588 1.22 45.37 -8.61
C ASP A 588 1.92 44.17 -9.27
N LEU A 589 1.28 42.99 -9.24
CA LEU A 589 1.80 41.77 -9.86
C LEU A 589 1.92 41.90 -11.38
N LEU A 590 0.93 42.54 -12.03
CA LEU A 590 0.96 42.84 -13.47
C LEU A 590 2.01 43.90 -13.83
N ASP A 591 2.27 44.87 -12.95
CA ASP A 591 3.30 45.87 -13.20
C ASP A 591 4.71 45.25 -13.12
N ARG A 592 4.92 44.31 -12.18
CA ARG A 592 6.17 43.54 -12.01
C ARG A 592 6.46 42.57 -13.16
N HIS A 593 5.48 41.77 -13.57
CA HIS A 593 5.66 40.69 -14.54
C HIS A 593 5.08 41.07 -15.91
N GLU A 594 5.94 41.40 -16.87
CA GLU A 594 5.51 41.87 -18.21
C GLU A 594 4.67 40.83 -18.98
N SER A 595 4.91 39.54 -18.76
CA SER A 595 4.17 38.42 -19.32
C SER A 595 2.66 38.53 -19.07
N LEU A 596 2.25 38.87 -17.84
CA LEU A 596 0.84 39.01 -17.45
C LEU A 596 0.11 40.15 -18.16
N ARG A 597 0.86 41.11 -18.72
CA ARG A 597 0.36 42.24 -19.53
C ARG A 597 0.84 42.21 -20.98
N THR A 598 1.17 41.02 -21.49
CA THR A 598 1.55 40.80 -22.90
C THR A 598 0.38 40.20 -23.68
N VAL A 599 0.16 40.73 -24.89
CA VAL A 599 -0.73 40.17 -25.91
C VAL A 599 0.05 39.75 -27.16
N PHE A 600 -0.52 38.87 -27.97
CA PHE A 600 0.15 38.14 -29.05
C PHE A 600 -0.49 38.39 -30.44
N PRO A 601 -0.48 39.65 -30.93
CA PRO A 601 -1.02 39.97 -32.25
C PRO A 601 -0.14 39.40 -33.37
N THR A 602 -0.72 39.28 -34.56
CA THR A 602 0.01 38.92 -35.79
C THR A 602 0.57 40.17 -36.46
N VAL A 603 1.85 40.15 -36.84
CA VAL A 603 2.51 41.13 -37.70
C VAL A 603 3.24 40.38 -38.81
N GLU A 604 3.01 40.73 -40.07
CA GLU A 604 3.59 40.03 -41.25
C GLU A 604 3.41 38.50 -41.20
N ASP A 605 2.19 38.05 -40.89
CA ASP A 605 1.81 36.64 -40.71
C ASP A 605 2.61 35.87 -39.63
N ARG A 606 3.25 36.58 -38.68
CA ARG A 606 3.99 36.00 -37.55
C ARG A 606 3.45 36.49 -36.21
N PRO A 607 3.39 35.63 -35.17
CA PRO A 607 3.09 36.06 -33.81
C PRO A 607 4.23 36.90 -33.23
N VAL A 608 3.87 38.00 -32.56
CA VAL A 608 4.80 38.89 -31.87
C VAL A 608 4.32 39.18 -30.45
N GLN A 609 5.24 39.46 -29.53
CA GLN A 609 4.91 39.89 -28.17
C GLN A 609 4.66 41.40 -28.16
N ARG A 610 3.49 41.83 -27.68
CA ARG A 610 3.17 43.23 -27.42
C ARG A 610 2.90 43.42 -25.94
N VAL A 611 3.93 43.88 -25.22
CA VAL A 611 3.85 44.25 -23.80
C VAL A 611 3.05 45.55 -23.68
N LEU A 612 1.93 45.54 -22.96
CA LEU A 612 1.09 46.72 -22.73
C LEU A 612 1.71 47.59 -21.63
N ALA A 613 1.77 48.92 -21.84
CA ALA A 613 2.41 49.85 -20.90
C ALA A 613 1.69 49.91 -19.54
N THR A 614 0.36 49.92 -19.56
CA THR A 614 -0.51 49.77 -18.38
C THR A 614 -1.73 48.95 -18.78
N ALA A 615 -1.98 47.84 -18.09
CA ALA A 615 -3.16 47.00 -18.28
C ALA A 615 -3.64 46.48 -16.92
N ARG A 616 -4.96 46.31 -16.78
CA ARG A 616 -5.62 45.90 -15.52
C ARG A 616 -6.74 44.90 -15.82
N PRO A 617 -6.84 43.79 -15.08
CA PRO A 617 -7.79 42.74 -15.39
C PRO A 617 -9.20 43.10 -14.95
N ARG A 618 -10.20 42.66 -15.72
CA ARG A 618 -11.61 42.82 -15.36
C ARG A 618 -11.99 41.75 -14.34
N TRP A 619 -12.10 42.16 -13.07
CA TRP A 619 -12.58 41.32 -11.99
C TRP A 619 -14.02 40.86 -12.18
N GLN A 620 -14.28 39.59 -11.86
CA GLN A 620 -15.61 39.02 -11.74
C GLN A 620 -15.91 38.71 -10.26
N PHE A 621 -17.06 39.16 -9.77
CA PHE A 621 -17.51 38.93 -8.40
C PHE A 621 -18.84 38.18 -8.43
N ALA A 622 -18.97 37.13 -7.61
CA ALA A 622 -20.20 36.36 -7.51
C ALA A 622 -20.44 35.88 -6.08
N GLU A 623 -21.66 36.05 -5.57
CA GLU A 623 -22.12 35.30 -4.39
C GLU A 623 -22.45 33.87 -4.84
N CYS A 624 -22.05 32.88 -4.04
CA CYS A 624 -22.16 31.48 -4.40
C CYS A 624 -22.44 30.63 -3.15
N ALA A 625 -23.34 29.65 -3.26
CA ALA A 625 -23.47 28.62 -2.23
C ALA A 625 -22.36 27.58 -2.42
N GLU A 626 -21.87 27.00 -1.31
CA GLU A 626 -20.82 25.97 -1.32
C GLU A 626 -21.13 24.80 -2.27
N ALA A 627 -22.40 24.43 -2.41
CA ALA A 627 -22.86 23.35 -3.30
C ALA A 627 -22.75 23.68 -4.81
N ASP A 628 -22.81 24.97 -5.17
CA ASP A 628 -22.75 25.42 -6.57
C ASP A 628 -21.33 25.75 -7.03
N LEU A 629 -20.38 25.89 -6.08
CA LEU A 629 -19.02 26.37 -6.32
C LEU A 629 -18.28 25.56 -7.40
N ALA A 630 -18.38 24.22 -7.37
CA ALA A 630 -17.69 23.37 -8.35
C ALA A 630 -18.16 23.67 -9.78
N GLY A 631 -19.48 23.78 -9.99
CA GLY A 631 -20.05 24.15 -11.29
C GLY A 631 -19.63 25.55 -11.75
N ARG A 632 -19.53 26.51 -10.82
CA ARG A 632 -19.05 27.88 -11.11
C ARG A 632 -17.57 27.95 -11.45
N LEU A 633 -16.73 27.12 -10.82
CA LEU A 633 -15.30 27.03 -11.14
C LEU A 633 -15.09 26.45 -12.53
N THR A 634 -15.79 25.37 -12.90
CA THR A 634 -15.74 24.80 -14.25
C THR A 634 -16.33 25.75 -15.31
N GLU A 635 -17.44 26.45 -15.02
CA GLU A 635 -18.00 27.49 -15.90
C GLU A 635 -16.99 28.61 -16.18
N ALA A 636 -16.29 29.09 -15.14
CA ALA A 636 -15.25 30.11 -15.29
C ALA A 636 -14.02 29.58 -16.05
N ALA A 637 -13.55 28.37 -15.72
CA ALA A 637 -12.39 27.76 -16.36
C ALA A 637 -12.58 27.48 -17.86
N GLY A 638 -13.83 27.29 -18.32
CA GLY A 638 -14.20 27.07 -19.71
C GLY A 638 -14.04 28.28 -20.66
N TYR A 639 -13.59 29.44 -20.17
CA TYR A 639 -13.46 30.66 -20.98
C TYR A 639 -12.34 30.58 -22.04
N GLY A 640 -12.67 30.77 -23.32
CA GLY A 640 -11.67 30.85 -24.39
C GLY A 640 -11.08 32.25 -24.54
N PHE A 641 -9.77 32.41 -24.29
CA PHE A 641 -9.05 33.68 -24.44
C PHE A 641 -8.78 34.04 -25.91
N ASP A 642 -8.89 35.33 -26.27
CA ASP A 642 -8.32 35.90 -27.49
C ASP A 642 -6.87 36.35 -27.26
N LEU A 643 -5.91 35.60 -27.84
CA LEU A 643 -4.49 35.88 -27.66
C LEU A 643 -4.02 37.23 -28.24
N ALA A 644 -4.71 37.77 -29.24
CA ALA A 644 -4.30 38.99 -29.92
C ALA A 644 -4.90 40.27 -29.31
N GLY A 645 -6.13 40.19 -28.79
CA GLY A 645 -6.94 41.34 -28.41
C GLY A 645 -7.19 41.57 -26.92
N GLU A 646 -7.06 40.56 -26.05
CA GLU A 646 -7.39 40.69 -24.62
C GLU A 646 -6.26 40.33 -23.64
N LEU A 647 -6.43 40.75 -22.40
CA LEU A 647 -5.51 40.45 -21.30
C LEU A 647 -5.68 39.01 -20.82
N LEU A 648 -4.59 38.24 -20.80
CA LEU A 648 -4.61 36.80 -20.54
C LEU A 648 -4.63 36.43 -19.04
N VAL A 649 -5.31 37.26 -18.23
CA VAL A 649 -5.49 37.12 -16.78
C VAL A 649 -6.91 37.56 -16.40
N ARG A 650 -7.70 36.66 -15.81
CA ARG A 650 -9.08 36.88 -15.39
C ARG A 650 -9.28 36.43 -13.93
N PRO A 651 -9.30 37.39 -12.97
CA PRO A 651 -9.55 37.10 -11.57
C PRO A 651 -11.06 37.02 -11.28
N HIS A 652 -11.45 35.96 -10.59
CA HIS A 652 -12.79 35.71 -10.09
C HIS A 652 -12.74 35.62 -8.56
N LEU A 653 -13.62 36.34 -7.87
CA LEU A 653 -13.82 36.19 -6.43
C LEU A 653 -15.24 35.72 -6.14
N PHE A 654 -15.34 34.49 -5.64
CA PHE A 654 -16.59 33.90 -5.17
C PHE A 654 -16.73 34.12 -3.67
N THR A 655 -17.86 34.64 -3.22
CA THR A 655 -18.16 34.87 -1.80
C THR A 655 -19.14 33.81 -1.30
N LEU A 656 -18.71 33.02 -0.31
CA LEU A 656 -19.42 31.90 0.31
C LEU A 656 -19.98 32.25 1.71
N GLY A 657 -19.67 33.45 2.20
CA GLY A 657 -20.03 33.96 3.52
C GLY A 657 -19.19 35.21 3.87
N PRO A 658 -19.36 35.79 5.06
CA PRO A 658 -18.66 37.01 5.47
C PRO A 658 -17.13 36.85 5.56
N ASP A 659 -16.66 35.68 6.02
CA ASP A 659 -15.24 35.36 6.21
C ASP A 659 -14.78 34.17 5.34
N ARG A 660 -15.47 33.90 4.23
CA ARG A 660 -15.21 32.73 3.37
C ARG A 660 -15.35 33.08 1.91
N HIS A 661 -14.24 33.02 1.19
CA HIS A 661 -14.17 33.35 -0.24
C HIS A 661 -13.37 32.29 -1.00
N VAL A 662 -13.49 32.30 -2.33
CA VAL A 662 -12.59 31.57 -3.23
C VAL A 662 -12.12 32.53 -4.30
N LEU A 663 -10.80 32.73 -4.37
CA LEU A 663 -10.14 33.44 -5.45
C LEU A 663 -9.75 32.42 -6.52
N LEU A 664 -10.28 32.57 -7.73
CA LEU A 664 -9.81 31.88 -8.93
C LEU A 664 -9.03 32.89 -9.77
N LEU A 665 -7.77 32.58 -10.06
CA LEU A 665 -6.98 33.25 -11.09
C LEU A 665 -6.98 32.34 -12.33
N LEU A 666 -7.66 32.78 -13.38
CA LEU A 666 -7.64 32.11 -14.68
C LEU A 666 -6.65 32.82 -15.59
N LEU A 667 -5.66 32.09 -16.10
CA LEU A 667 -4.63 32.58 -17.02
C LEU A 667 -4.60 31.71 -18.28
N HIS A 668 -3.91 32.18 -19.33
CA HIS A 668 -3.54 31.32 -20.47
C HIS A 668 -2.09 30.85 -20.33
N HIS A 669 -1.82 29.58 -20.65
CA HIS A 669 -0.51 28.93 -20.49
C HIS A 669 0.61 29.58 -21.32
N ILE A 670 0.30 30.49 -22.25
CA ILE A 670 1.29 31.25 -23.04
C ILE A 670 2.00 32.37 -22.23
N VAL A 671 1.44 32.77 -21.08
CA VAL A 671 2.00 33.80 -20.18
C VAL A 671 2.41 33.27 -18.80
N THR A 672 2.16 32.00 -18.50
CA THR A 672 2.47 31.37 -17.21
C THR A 672 2.70 29.87 -17.38
N ASP A 673 3.47 29.28 -16.47
CA ASP A 673 3.66 27.84 -16.31
C ASP A 673 3.55 27.42 -14.84
N GLU A 674 3.62 26.11 -14.57
CA GLU A 674 3.43 25.50 -13.26
C GLU A 674 4.48 25.98 -12.23
N TRP A 675 5.70 26.32 -12.69
CA TRP A 675 6.70 26.98 -11.84
C TRP A 675 6.28 28.42 -11.51
N SER A 676 5.77 29.15 -12.50
CA SER A 676 5.29 30.53 -12.33
C SER A 676 4.14 30.61 -11.34
N GLU A 677 3.26 29.61 -11.26
CA GLU A 677 2.12 29.61 -10.32
C GLU A 677 2.54 29.83 -8.86
N GLY A 678 3.46 29.01 -8.34
CA GLY A 678 3.95 29.16 -6.96
C GLY A 678 4.60 30.52 -6.71
N ARG A 679 5.33 31.05 -7.72
CA ARG A 679 5.93 32.38 -7.66
C ARG A 679 4.89 33.50 -7.65
N LEU A 680 3.86 33.40 -8.51
CA LEU A 680 2.76 34.37 -8.59
C LEU A 680 1.98 34.45 -7.28
N VAL A 681 1.76 33.32 -6.61
CA VAL A 681 1.11 33.26 -5.29
C VAL A 681 1.97 33.92 -4.20
N ALA A 682 3.27 33.66 -4.18
CA ALA A 682 4.19 34.28 -3.22
C ALA A 682 4.32 35.81 -3.42
N ASP A 683 4.44 36.26 -4.68
CA ASP A 683 4.46 37.68 -5.03
C ASP A 683 3.11 38.36 -4.70
N LEU A 684 1.97 37.70 -4.94
CA LEU A 684 0.65 38.19 -4.55
C LEU A 684 0.48 38.27 -3.03
N GLY A 685 0.97 37.30 -2.27
CA GLY A 685 0.99 37.31 -0.80
C GLY A 685 1.78 38.50 -0.24
N THR A 686 2.95 38.76 -0.83
CA THR A 686 3.81 39.91 -0.50
C THR A 686 3.13 41.24 -0.79
N ALA A 687 2.56 41.39 -2.00
CA ALA A 687 1.84 42.60 -2.39
C ALA A 687 0.57 42.83 -1.56
N TYR A 688 -0.18 41.76 -1.24
CA TYR A 688 -1.36 41.85 -0.38
C TYR A 688 -1.02 42.34 1.03
N ALA A 689 0.04 41.82 1.63
CA ALA A 689 0.49 42.26 2.96
C ALA A 689 0.83 43.75 2.99
N ALA A 690 1.57 44.23 1.97
CA ALA A 690 1.91 45.65 1.85
C ALA A 690 0.66 46.52 1.64
N ARG A 691 -0.26 46.11 0.75
CA ARG A 691 -1.48 46.85 0.43
C ARG A 691 -2.48 46.88 1.59
N ALA A 692 -2.64 45.79 2.34
CA ALA A 692 -3.45 45.75 3.55
C ALA A 692 -2.87 46.64 4.68
N ALA A 693 -1.56 46.85 4.69
CA ALA A 693 -0.89 47.83 5.57
C ALA A 693 -0.91 49.28 5.04
N GLY A 694 -1.53 49.53 3.88
CA GLY A 694 -1.59 50.86 3.24
C GLY A 694 -0.31 51.29 2.51
N ALA A 695 0.64 50.39 2.30
CA ALA A 695 1.90 50.63 1.60
C ALA A 695 1.89 50.09 0.16
N ALA A 696 2.95 50.38 -0.60
CA ALA A 696 3.29 49.64 -1.83
C ALA A 696 4.29 48.52 -1.50
N PRO A 697 4.33 47.41 -2.27
CA PRO A 697 5.31 46.35 -2.04
C PRO A 697 6.75 46.84 -2.24
N ASP A 698 7.59 46.61 -1.23
CA ASP A 698 9.03 46.89 -1.27
C ASP A 698 9.77 45.67 -1.81
N TRP A 699 9.92 45.63 -3.14
CA TRP A 699 10.59 44.54 -3.86
C TRP A 699 11.62 45.06 -4.86
N ALA A 700 12.76 44.37 -4.96
CA ALA A 700 13.75 44.69 -5.98
C ALA A 700 13.16 44.52 -7.40
N PRO A 701 13.44 45.44 -8.35
CA PRO A 701 13.09 45.26 -9.75
C PRO A 701 13.68 43.96 -10.32
N LEU A 702 12.93 43.27 -11.19
CA LEU A 702 13.44 42.08 -11.87
C LEU A 702 14.59 42.47 -12.81
N PRO A 703 15.74 41.76 -12.80
CA PRO A 703 16.92 42.12 -13.60
C PRO A 703 16.73 41.90 -15.10
N ILE A 704 15.78 41.05 -15.48
CA ILE A 704 15.38 40.68 -16.83
C ILE A 704 13.85 40.47 -16.87
N GLN A 705 13.27 40.43 -18.06
CA GLN A 705 11.86 40.08 -18.28
C GLN A 705 11.74 38.96 -19.32
N TYR A 706 10.53 38.40 -19.50
CA TYR A 706 10.31 37.29 -20.43
C TYR A 706 10.72 37.62 -21.89
N ALA A 707 10.54 38.86 -22.32
CA ALA A 707 10.99 39.33 -23.64
C ALA A 707 12.52 39.20 -23.84
N ASP A 708 13.31 39.41 -22.79
CA ASP A 708 14.77 39.28 -22.82
C ASP A 708 15.19 37.80 -22.98
N TYR A 709 14.48 36.89 -22.28
CA TYR A 709 14.61 35.44 -22.46
C TYR A 709 14.24 34.98 -23.89
N ALA A 710 13.14 35.48 -24.45
CA ALA A 710 12.69 35.11 -25.79
C ALA A 710 13.68 35.55 -26.90
N LEU A 711 14.44 36.62 -26.69
CA LEU A 711 15.55 37.02 -27.55
C LEU A 711 16.77 36.12 -27.33
N TRP A 712 17.20 35.97 -26.08
CA TRP A 712 18.37 35.17 -25.69
C TRP A 712 18.27 33.70 -26.17
N GLN A 713 17.11 33.07 -25.99
CA GLN A 713 16.90 31.66 -26.36
C GLN A 713 17.12 31.43 -27.86
N ARG A 714 16.80 32.40 -28.72
CA ARG A 714 16.98 32.26 -30.17
C ARG A 714 18.46 32.17 -30.55
N ASP A 715 19.30 32.99 -29.96
CA ASP A 715 20.75 32.98 -30.21
C ASP A 715 21.39 31.64 -29.77
N VAL A 716 20.99 31.11 -28.60
CA VAL A 716 21.49 29.83 -28.06
C VAL A 716 21.17 28.65 -28.98
N LEU A 717 20.00 28.66 -29.62
CA LEU A 717 19.53 27.56 -30.45
C LEU A 717 20.32 27.41 -31.76
N ASP A 718 20.86 28.51 -32.29
CA ASP A 718 21.69 28.49 -33.50
C ASP A 718 23.10 27.89 -33.23
N GLU A 719 23.62 27.98 -32.00
CA GLU A 719 24.95 27.47 -31.62
C GLU A 719 24.94 26.03 -31.05
N VAL A 720 23.96 25.70 -30.20
CA VAL A 720 23.94 24.42 -29.47
C VAL A 720 23.09 23.35 -30.17
N GLY A 721 22.10 23.77 -30.97
CA GLY A 721 20.98 22.93 -31.39
C GLY A 721 21.35 21.68 -32.19
N GLN A 722 22.33 21.74 -33.10
CA GLN A 722 22.53 20.65 -34.08
C GLN A 722 22.97 19.32 -33.45
N ARG A 723 23.89 19.34 -32.46
CA ARG A 723 24.36 18.12 -31.78
C ARG A 723 23.25 17.45 -30.97
N GLN A 724 22.43 18.24 -30.27
CA GLN A 724 21.30 17.73 -29.50
C GLN A 724 20.17 17.24 -30.42
N LEU A 725 19.93 17.91 -31.55
CA LEU A 725 18.97 17.44 -32.57
C LEU A 725 19.35 16.08 -33.17
N ASP A 726 20.63 15.82 -33.42
CA ASP A 726 21.09 14.52 -33.95
C ASP A 726 21.00 13.39 -32.91
N PHE A 727 21.14 13.70 -31.62
CA PHE A 727 20.76 12.79 -30.54
C PHE A 727 19.26 12.45 -30.62
N TRP A 728 18.36 13.45 -30.68
CA TRP A 728 16.92 13.23 -30.71
C TRP A 728 16.46 12.43 -31.94
N ARG A 729 17.03 12.70 -33.12
CA ARG A 729 16.81 11.91 -34.34
C ARG A 729 17.12 10.42 -34.13
N THR A 730 18.19 10.13 -33.40
CA THR A 730 18.65 8.77 -33.14
C THR A 730 17.82 8.09 -32.04
N ALA A 731 17.54 8.80 -30.93
CA ALA A 731 16.76 8.28 -29.80
C ALA A 731 15.30 7.97 -30.16
N LEU A 732 14.70 8.77 -31.05
CA LEU A 732 13.30 8.61 -31.49
C LEU A 732 13.17 7.84 -32.82
N ALA A 733 14.27 7.36 -33.40
CA ALA A 733 14.25 6.52 -34.59
C ALA A 733 13.40 5.26 -34.36
N GLY A 734 12.38 5.07 -35.20
CA GLY A 734 11.48 3.91 -35.12
C GLY A 734 10.60 3.85 -33.88
N ALA A 735 10.39 4.96 -33.16
CA ALA A 735 9.36 5.04 -32.12
C ALA A 735 7.95 4.79 -32.70
N PRO A 736 7.01 4.20 -31.95
CA PRO A 736 5.65 3.93 -32.45
C PRO A 736 4.91 5.25 -32.69
N ALA A 737 4.28 5.38 -33.86
CA ALA A 737 3.49 6.57 -34.22
C ALA A 737 2.23 6.74 -33.35
N GLU A 738 1.69 5.65 -32.83
CA GLU A 738 0.55 5.65 -31.90
C GLU A 738 0.58 4.42 -30.99
N LEU A 739 0.39 4.64 -29.68
CA LEU A 739 0.23 3.57 -28.70
C LEU A 739 -1.17 2.95 -28.77
N PRO A 740 -1.31 1.60 -28.85
CA PRO A 740 -2.59 0.92 -28.73
C PRO A 740 -3.04 0.90 -27.26
N LEU A 741 -3.44 2.06 -26.75
CA LEU A 741 -3.99 2.24 -25.41
C LEU A 741 -5.32 1.47 -25.24
N PRO A 742 -5.65 1.01 -24.01
CA PRO A 742 -6.90 0.31 -23.70
C PRO A 742 -8.09 1.29 -23.64
N ALA A 743 -8.34 1.99 -24.74
CA ALA A 743 -9.40 2.96 -24.89
C ALA A 743 -10.75 2.30 -25.18
N ASP A 744 -11.83 2.82 -24.60
CA ASP A 744 -13.20 2.37 -24.82
C ASP A 744 -13.70 2.71 -26.24
N ARG A 745 -13.06 3.68 -26.90
CA ARG A 745 -13.46 4.24 -28.20
C ARG A 745 -12.28 4.37 -29.17
N PRO A 746 -12.49 4.14 -30.48
CA PRO A 746 -11.51 4.52 -31.51
C PRO A 746 -11.35 6.05 -31.56
N ARG A 747 -10.16 6.53 -31.95
CA ARG A 747 -9.91 7.98 -32.08
C ARG A 747 -10.86 8.62 -33.11
N PRO A 748 -11.54 9.73 -32.79
CA PRO A 748 -12.34 10.46 -33.76
C PRO A 748 -11.46 11.19 -34.79
N ALA A 749 -11.99 11.46 -35.98
CA ALA A 749 -11.26 12.17 -37.05
C ALA A 749 -11.04 13.67 -36.76
N ALA A 750 -11.79 14.24 -35.83
CA ALA A 750 -11.59 15.58 -35.29
C ALA A 750 -11.62 15.50 -33.76
N PRO A 751 -10.66 16.10 -33.03
CA PRO A 751 -10.61 16.06 -31.58
C PRO A 751 -11.72 16.94 -30.96
N GLY A 752 -12.50 16.37 -30.05
CA GLY A 752 -13.47 17.11 -29.24
C GLY A 752 -12.82 17.88 -28.08
N HIS A 753 -11.60 17.49 -27.68
CA HIS A 753 -10.83 18.03 -26.55
C HIS A 753 -11.54 17.92 -25.18
N ALA A 754 -12.75 17.36 -25.11
CA ALA A 754 -13.44 17.10 -23.85
C ALA A 754 -12.63 16.08 -23.02
N GLY A 755 -12.50 16.37 -21.73
CA GLY A 755 -11.76 15.56 -20.79
C GLY A 755 -12.46 15.41 -19.45
N GLY A 756 -11.81 14.73 -18.54
CA GLY A 756 -12.18 14.69 -17.15
C GLY A 756 -11.01 14.24 -16.29
N ILE A 757 -11.14 14.46 -14.98
CA ILE A 757 -10.10 14.13 -14.02
C ILE A 757 -10.55 13.02 -13.05
N VAL A 758 -9.65 12.06 -12.81
CA VAL A 758 -9.75 11.08 -11.72
C VAL A 758 -8.51 11.19 -10.82
N THR A 759 -8.68 10.97 -9.52
CA THR A 759 -7.59 11.06 -8.55
C THR A 759 -7.27 9.68 -7.97
N PHE A 760 -6.01 9.48 -7.59
CA PHE A 760 -5.54 8.31 -6.85
C PHE A 760 -4.57 8.72 -5.76
N THR A 761 -4.29 7.79 -4.86
CA THR A 761 -3.25 7.95 -3.83
C THR A 761 -2.37 6.71 -3.82
N VAL A 762 -1.09 6.94 -3.56
CA VAL A 762 -0.09 5.91 -3.27
C VAL A 762 0.17 6.04 -1.78
N ASP A 763 -0.01 4.95 -1.04
CA ASP A 763 0.14 5.00 0.41
C ASP A 763 1.58 5.30 0.84
N ALA A 764 1.74 5.65 2.12
CA ALA A 764 3.02 6.01 2.72
C ALA A 764 4.09 4.91 2.56
N GLU A 765 3.69 3.64 2.52
CA GLU A 765 4.64 2.54 2.44
C GLU A 765 5.12 2.33 1.01
N ALA A 766 4.19 2.28 0.05
CA ALA A 766 4.54 2.21 -1.37
C ALA A 766 5.41 3.42 -1.79
N HIS A 767 5.15 4.60 -1.24
CA HIS A 767 5.97 5.78 -1.43
C HIS A 767 7.38 5.63 -0.81
N ARG A 768 7.49 5.17 0.44
CA ARG A 768 8.76 4.91 1.12
C ARG A 768 9.60 3.86 0.37
N GLN A 769 8.96 2.80 -0.12
CA GLN A 769 9.61 1.77 -0.93
C GLN A 769 10.05 2.30 -2.30
N ALA A 770 9.27 3.19 -2.93
CA ALA A 770 9.66 3.84 -4.18
C ALA A 770 10.88 4.76 -3.98
N ARG A 771 10.95 5.53 -2.88
CA ARG A 771 12.14 6.30 -2.48
C ARG A 771 13.36 5.41 -2.25
N GLU A 772 13.21 4.30 -1.54
CA GLU A 772 14.31 3.36 -1.30
C GLU A 772 14.79 2.65 -2.57
N LEU A 773 13.88 2.28 -3.47
CA LEU A 773 14.22 1.72 -4.79
C LEU A 773 14.95 2.75 -5.65
N ALA A 774 14.48 3.99 -5.68
CA ALA A 774 15.13 5.09 -6.37
C ALA A 774 16.58 5.26 -5.85
N ARG A 775 16.76 5.38 -4.53
CA ARG A 775 18.07 5.44 -3.86
C ARG A 775 18.98 4.27 -4.21
N ARG A 776 18.49 3.02 -4.08
CA ARG A 776 19.24 1.79 -4.42
C ARG A 776 19.69 1.70 -5.88
N THR A 777 18.96 2.33 -6.80
CA THR A 777 19.23 2.27 -8.26
C THR A 777 19.89 3.54 -8.81
N GLY A 778 20.16 4.53 -7.95
CA GLY A 778 20.65 5.85 -8.35
C GLY A 778 19.66 6.62 -9.23
N ALA A 779 18.37 6.29 -9.14
CA ALA A 779 17.26 6.89 -9.88
C ALA A 779 16.48 7.87 -8.98
N THR A 780 15.45 8.53 -9.52
CA THR A 780 14.52 9.37 -8.75
C THR A 780 13.16 8.70 -8.58
N VAL A 781 12.34 9.18 -7.64
CA VAL A 781 10.94 8.71 -7.48
C VAL A 781 10.14 8.89 -8.78
N PHE A 782 10.39 9.98 -9.51
CA PHE A 782 9.85 10.20 -10.86
C PHE A 782 10.18 9.05 -11.83
N MET A 783 11.43 8.62 -11.92
CA MET A 783 11.84 7.50 -12.78
C MET A 783 11.15 6.19 -12.38
N VAL A 784 10.90 5.97 -11.09
CA VAL A 784 10.15 4.80 -10.59
C VAL A 784 8.67 4.88 -10.97
N VAL A 785 8.04 6.05 -10.86
CA VAL A 785 6.65 6.31 -11.30
C VAL A 785 6.52 6.13 -12.82
N GLN A 786 7.46 6.66 -13.60
CA GLN A 786 7.52 6.51 -15.05
C GLN A 786 7.68 5.04 -15.47
N ALA A 787 8.56 4.29 -14.80
CA ALA A 787 8.72 2.85 -15.00
C ALA A 787 7.40 2.09 -14.69
N ALA A 788 6.71 2.45 -13.61
CA ALA A 788 5.42 1.84 -13.26
C ALA A 788 4.32 2.16 -14.28
N LEU A 789 4.26 3.39 -14.80
CA LEU A 789 3.32 3.78 -15.84
C LEU A 789 3.59 3.02 -17.15
N ALA A 790 4.85 2.97 -17.60
CA ALA A 790 5.24 2.24 -18.79
C ALA A 790 4.97 0.72 -18.66
N ALA A 791 5.24 0.15 -17.48
CA ALA A 791 4.89 -1.23 -17.15
C ALA A 791 3.38 -1.48 -17.19
N LEU A 792 2.55 -0.59 -16.64
CA LEU A 792 1.09 -0.70 -16.70
C LEU A 792 0.60 -0.70 -18.15
N LEU A 793 1.01 0.29 -18.95
CA LEU A 793 0.59 0.42 -20.34
C LEU A 793 1.02 -0.80 -21.17
N SER A 794 2.26 -1.26 -21.00
CA SER A 794 2.77 -2.47 -21.66
C SER A 794 1.95 -3.70 -21.31
N ARG A 795 1.66 -3.90 -20.02
CA ARG A 795 0.83 -5.01 -19.51
C ARG A 795 -0.63 -4.95 -19.94
N LEU A 796 -1.13 -3.77 -20.32
CA LEU A 796 -2.47 -3.58 -20.91
C LEU A 796 -2.48 -3.65 -22.44
N GLY A 797 -1.35 -3.97 -23.08
CA GLY A 797 -1.25 -4.23 -24.51
C GLY A 797 -0.66 -3.10 -25.36
N ALA A 798 -0.18 -2.01 -24.75
CA ALA A 798 0.40 -0.87 -25.48
C ALA A 798 1.73 -1.17 -26.21
N GLY A 799 2.27 -2.38 -26.10
CA GLY A 799 3.55 -2.79 -26.67
C GLY A 799 4.69 -2.84 -25.64
N THR A 800 5.93 -2.96 -26.10
CA THR A 800 7.13 -2.96 -25.23
C THR A 800 7.99 -1.70 -25.38
N ASP A 801 7.64 -0.80 -26.29
CA ASP A 801 8.34 0.45 -26.56
C ASP A 801 7.35 1.59 -26.34
N ILE A 802 7.52 2.32 -25.23
CA ILE A 802 6.52 3.26 -24.71
C ILE A 802 7.12 4.67 -24.67
N PRO A 803 6.84 5.54 -25.66
CA PRO A 803 7.18 6.95 -25.60
C PRO A 803 6.19 7.70 -24.70
N LEU A 804 6.71 8.32 -23.65
CA LEU A 804 5.98 9.18 -22.73
C LEU A 804 6.44 10.63 -22.92
N GLY A 805 5.51 11.58 -22.94
CA GLY A 805 5.87 12.99 -22.80
C GLY A 805 6.21 13.32 -21.35
N SER A 806 7.17 14.19 -21.11
CA SER A 806 7.40 14.81 -19.80
C SER A 806 7.67 16.30 -19.94
N PRO A 807 7.07 17.18 -19.12
CA PRO A 807 7.47 18.58 -19.06
C PRO A 807 8.83 18.70 -18.35
N VAL A 808 9.59 19.73 -18.72
CA VAL A 808 10.76 20.21 -17.97
C VAL A 808 10.70 21.74 -17.91
N ALA A 809 11.11 22.32 -16.78
CA ALA A 809 10.89 23.75 -16.50
C ALA A 809 11.52 24.74 -17.50
N GLY A 810 12.54 24.33 -18.26
CA GLY A 810 13.22 25.18 -19.26
C GLY A 810 14.05 26.35 -18.69
N ARG A 811 14.17 26.45 -17.37
CA ARG A 811 14.89 27.52 -16.66
C ARG A 811 16.35 27.12 -16.43
N VAL A 812 17.22 27.44 -17.39
CA VAL A 812 18.65 27.06 -17.38
C VAL A 812 19.61 28.12 -16.79
N ASP A 813 19.06 29.28 -16.41
CA ASP A 813 19.73 30.40 -15.72
C ASP A 813 18.86 30.84 -14.53
N GLN A 814 19.48 30.98 -13.35
CA GLN A 814 18.83 31.32 -12.07
C GLN A 814 18.03 32.63 -12.11
N ARG A 815 18.39 33.58 -12.99
CA ARG A 815 17.65 34.84 -13.16
C ARG A 815 16.21 34.61 -13.65
N LEU A 816 15.95 33.44 -14.25
CA LEU A 816 14.60 33.02 -14.67
C LEU A 816 13.72 32.59 -13.50
N ASP A 817 14.26 32.14 -12.36
CA ASP A 817 13.48 31.56 -11.26
C ASP A 817 12.45 32.54 -10.67
N ALA A 818 12.77 33.84 -10.73
CA ALA A 818 11.94 34.93 -10.22
C ALA A 818 10.89 35.47 -11.22
N LEU A 819 10.83 34.95 -12.46
CA LEU A 819 9.96 35.43 -13.54
C LEU A 819 8.70 34.59 -13.70
N ALA A 820 7.55 35.24 -13.90
CA ALA A 820 6.36 34.58 -14.47
C ALA A 820 6.44 34.55 -16.00
N GLY A 821 6.13 33.41 -16.61
CA GLY A 821 6.18 33.23 -18.07
C GLY A 821 5.97 31.78 -18.48
N PHE A 822 6.02 31.49 -19.79
CA PHE A 822 5.94 30.12 -20.31
C PHE A 822 7.33 29.61 -20.71
N PHE A 823 7.99 28.89 -19.80
CA PHE A 823 9.35 28.37 -20.01
C PHE A 823 9.38 26.86 -20.32
N VAL A 824 8.30 26.15 -20.01
CA VAL A 824 8.21 24.68 -20.12
C VAL A 824 8.55 24.16 -21.52
N ASN A 825 9.57 23.31 -21.59
CA ASN A 825 9.87 22.46 -22.74
C ASN A 825 9.30 21.05 -22.50
N THR A 826 9.18 20.24 -23.56
CA THR A 826 8.62 18.88 -23.48
C THR A 826 9.61 17.88 -24.04
N LEU A 827 9.98 16.89 -23.23
CA LEU A 827 10.86 15.79 -23.63
C LEU A 827 10.06 14.53 -23.94
N VAL A 828 10.60 13.68 -24.80
CA VAL A 828 10.01 12.37 -25.12
C VAL A 828 10.87 11.28 -24.49
N LEU A 829 10.37 10.71 -23.39
CA LEU A 829 11.05 9.71 -22.59
C LEU A 829 10.59 8.31 -23.02
N ARG A 830 11.48 7.59 -23.71
CA ARG A 830 11.18 6.31 -24.37
C ARG A 830 11.57 5.12 -23.48
N ALA A 831 10.58 4.43 -22.91
CA ALA A 831 10.79 3.27 -22.05
C ALA A 831 10.76 1.96 -22.85
N ASP A 832 11.84 1.16 -22.75
CA ASP A 832 11.97 -0.16 -23.39
C ASP A 832 11.79 -1.31 -22.38
N LEU A 833 10.71 -2.07 -22.56
CA LEU A 833 10.32 -3.25 -21.78
C LEU A 833 10.60 -4.58 -22.51
N SER A 834 11.40 -4.55 -23.58
CA SER A 834 11.77 -5.76 -24.32
C SER A 834 12.50 -6.79 -23.44
N GLY A 835 12.18 -8.07 -23.65
CA GLY A 835 12.76 -9.19 -22.91
C GLY A 835 12.13 -9.50 -21.55
N ASP A 836 11.01 -8.84 -21.20
CA ASP A 836 10.33 -8.97 -19.90
C ASP A 836 11.27 -8.76 -18.69
N PRO A 837 11.82 -7.54 -18.54
CA PRO A 837 12.81 -7.22 -17.51
C PRO A 837 12.24 -7.35 -16.09
N THR A 838 13.13 -7.41 -15.10
CA THR A 838 12.73 -7.11 -13.71
C THR A 838 12.31 -5.63 -13.60
N PHE A 839 11.58 -5.27 -12.55
CA PHE A 839 11.23 -3.87 -12.35
C PHE A 839 12.48 -3.01 -12.04
N ALA A 840 13.46 -3.56 -11.31
CA ALA A 840 14.77 -2.93 -11.09
C ALA A 840 15.51 -2.66 -12.42
N ASP A 841 15.57 -3.66 -13.31
CA ASP A 841 16.14 -3.51 -14.66
C ASP A 841 15.42 -2.41 -15.46
N LEU A 842 14.08 -2.36 -15.37
CA LEU A 842 13.28 -1.34 -16.05
C LEU A 842 13.59 0.07 -15.51
N VAL A 843 13.66 0.27 -14.20
CA VAL A 843 14.09 1.53 -13.59
C VAL A 843 15.51 1.91 -14.05
N GLY A 844 16.43 0.95 -14.14
CA GLY A 844 17.78 1.17 -14.69
C GLY A 844 17.83 1.48 -16.19
N ARG A 845 16.86 1.00 -16.99
CA ARG A 845 16.68 1.41 -18.39
C ARG A 845 16.14 2.85 -18.47
N VAL A 846 15.07 3.14 -17.72
CA VAL A 846 14.44 4.46 -17.62
C VAL A 846 15.46 5.53 -17.20
N ARG A 847 16.22 5.31 -16.10
CA ARG A 847 17.32 6.20 -15.66
C ARG A 847 18.28 6.53 -16.80
N ARG A 848 18.70 5.54 -17.60
CA ARG A 848 19.65 5.76 -18.70
C ARG A 848 19.05 6.58 -19.85
N THR A 849 17.80 6.31 -20.23
CA THR A 849 17.10 7.10 -21.26
C THR A 849 16.89 8.54 -20.78
N ASP A 850 16.38 8.71 -19.56
CA ASP A 850 16.01 10.02 -19.02
C ASP A 850 17.24 10.92 -18.82
N LEU A 851 18.35 10.38 -18.28
CA LEU A 851 19.59 11.15 -18.15
C LEU A 851 20.18 11.57 -19.51
N ALA A 852 19.99 10.75 -20.55
CA ALA A 852 20.37 11.12 -21.91
C ALA A 852 19.43 12.19 -22.51
N ALA A 853 18.12 12.09 -22.25
CA ALA A 853 17.12 13.09 -22.64
C ALA A 853 17.36 14.44 -21.96
N PHE A 854 17.56 14.47 -20.64
CA PHE A 854 17.85 15.70 -19.88
C PHE A 854 19.16 16.35 -20.32
N GLY A 855 20.17 15.55 -20.68
CA GLY A 855 21.43 16.07 -21.25
C GLY A 855 21.31 16.69 -22.65
N ASN A 856 20.12 16.65 -23.27
CA ASN A 856 19.82 17.22 -24.58
C ASN A 856 18.50 18.03 -24.56
N ALA A 857 18.14 18.59 -23.40
CA ALA A 857 16.84 19.24 -23.16
C ALA A 857 16.74 20.70 -23.64
N ASP A 858 17.83 21.30 -24.13
CA ASP A 858 17.86 22.71 -24.53
C ASP A 858 17.16 22.95 -25.88
N VAL A 859 16.99 21.89 -26.68
CA VAL A 859 16.26 21.94 -27.96
C VAL A 859 14.75 21.93 -27.74
N PRO A 860 13.98 22.91 -28.27
CA PRO A 860 12.53 22.93 -28.19
C PRO A 860 11.89 21.71 -28.85
N PHE A 861 10.85 21.19 -28.22
CA PHE A 861 10.06 20.06 -28.72
C PHE A 861 9.67 20.19 -30.20
N GLU A 862 9.35 21.39 -30.68
CA GLU A 862 8.94 21.66 -32.06
C GLU A 862 10.07 21.37 -33.05
N ARG A 863 11.32 21.72 -32.69
CA ARG A 863 12.51 21.44 -33.50
C ARG A 863 12.83 19.94 -33.51
N VAL A 864 12.53 19.22 -32.42
CA VAL A 864 12.58 17.75 -32.39
C VAL A 864 11.52 17.14 -33.31
N VAL A 865 10.27 17.60 -33.26
CA VAL A 865 9.19 17.15 -34.16
C VAL A 865 9.53 17.42 -35.64
N GLU A 866 10.09 18.59 -35.96
CA GLU A 866 10.57 18.91 -37.32
C GLU A 866 11.72 18.00 -37.76
N ALA A 867 12.68 17.74 -36.88
CA ALA A 867 13.89 16.98 -37.21
C ALA A 867 13.67 15.46 -37.29
N VAL A 868 12.70 14.92 -36.53
CA VAL A 868 12.25 13.51 -36.61
C VAL A 868 11.22 13.32 -37.73
N ASN A 869 10.43 14.35 -38.03
CA ASN A 869 9.39 14.37 -39.07
C ASN A 869 8.40 13.18 -39.02
N PRO A 870 7.69 12.96 -37.89
CA PRO A 870 6.72 11.87 -37.73
C PRO A 870 5.43 12.10 -38.53
N GLU A 871 4.63 11.04 -38.69
CA GLU A 871 3.32 11.11 -39.35
C GLU A 871 2.34 12.03 -38.59
N ARG A 872 1.95 13.13 -39.24
CA ARG A 872 1.02 14.12 -38.68
C ARG A 872 -0.43 13.72 -38.92
N VAL A 873 -1.16 13.44 -37.84
CA VAL A 873 -2.59 13.16 -37.82
C VAL A 873 -3.30 14.17 -36.92
N LEU A 874 -4.40 14.76 -37.41
CA LEU A 874 -5.22 15.70 -36.64
C LEU A 874 -5.79 15.01 -35.40
N GLY A 875 -5.73 15.67 -34.24
CA GLY A 875 -6.17 15.09 -32.97
C GLY A 875 -5.25 14.01 -32.38
N ARG A 876 -3.99 13.92 -32.82
CA ARG A 876 -2.94 13.07 -32.23
C ARG A 876 -1.68 13.89 -32.00
N ASN A 877 -1.09 13.83 -30.80
CA ASN A 877 0.24 14.40 -30.58
C ASN A 877 1.29 13.56 -31.35
N PRO A 878 2.25 14.22 -32.05
CA PRO A 878 3.09 13.57 -33.05
C PRO A 878 4.13 12.57 -32.53
N LEU A 879 4.49 12.58 -31.24
CA LEU A 879 5.59 11.76 -30.71
C LEU A 879 5.23 10.92 -29.47
N PHE A 880 4.14 11.24 -28.78
CA PHE A 880 3.62 10.47 -27.64
C PHE A 880 2.12 10.72 -27.50
N GLN A 881 1.40 9.84 -26.79
CA GLN A 881 -0.03 10.06 -26.47
C GLN A 881 -0.30 10.12 -24.96
N VAL A 882 0.68 9.75 -24.15
CA VAL A 882 0.60 9.80 -22.68
C VAL A 882 1.63 10.80 -22.16
N MET A 883 1.18 11.78 -21.38
CA MET A 883 2.04 12.70 -20.63
C MET A 883 2.24 12.17 -19.22
N VAL A 884 3.45 12.28 -18.68
CA VAL A 884 3.75 12.03 -17.27
C VAL A 884 4.47 13.25 -16.67
N ALA A 885 4.01 13.71 -15.51
CA ALA A 885 4.60 14.82 -14.79
C ALA A 885 4.75 14.48 -13.30
N PHE A 886 5.77 15.04 -12.67
CA PHE A 886 6.04 14.85 -11.25
C PHE A 886 6.34 16.18 -10.58
N GLN A 887 5.60 16.47 -9.52
CA GLN A 887 5.65 17.74 -8.79
C GLN A 887 6.10 17.48 -7.35
N HIS A 888 6.98 18.33 -6.83
CA HIS A 888 7.35 18.36 -5.43
C HIS A 888 6.80 19.64 -4.80
N LEU A 889 6.07 19.53 -3.69
CA LEU A 889 5.46 20.66 -2.98
C LEU A 889 6.04 20.81 -1.57
N PRO A 890 6.69 21.96 -1.26
CA PRO A 890 7.25 22.19 0.08
C PRO A 890 6.16 22.34 1.15
N ALA A 891 6.56 22.14 2.40
CA ALA A 891 5.66 22.21 3.55
C ALA A 891 5.26 23.67 3.87
N GLY A 892 3.96 23.95 3.83
CA GLY A 892 3.41 25.29 4.10
C GLY A 892 3.35 26.17 2.85
N ALA A 893 2.39 25.87 1.97
CA ALA A 893 2.19 26.63 0.73
C ALA A 893 2.05 28.14 0.99
N PRO A 894 2.62 29.01 0.13
CA PRO A 894 2.52 30.45 0.29
C PRO A 894 1.06 30.90 0.27
N GLY A 895 0.69 31.73 1.24
CA GLY A 895 -0.68 32.21 1.45
C GLY A 895 -0.78 33.73 1.53
N LEU A 896 -2.00 34.24 1.61
CA LEU A 896 -2.29 35.66 1.88
C LEU A 896 -2.20 35.90 3.40
N PRO A 897 -1.29 36.76 3.90
CA PRO A 897 -1.14 36.96 5.34
C PRO A 897 -2.44 37.46 6.01
N GLY A 898 -2.76 36.89 7.17
CA GLY A 898 -4.01 37.13 7.89
C GLY A 898 -5.21 36.27 7.44
N LEU A 899 -5.04 35.43 6.42
CA LEU A 899 -6.06 34.49 5.93
C LEU A 899 -5.52 33.05 5.99
N ALA A 900 -6.39 32.10 6.30
CA ALA A 900 -6.10 30.68 6.08
C ALA A 900 -6.38 30.36 4.60
N THR A 901 -5.37 29.84 3.89
CA THR A 901 -5.41 29.56 2.45
C THR A 901 -5.34 28.07 2.16
N GLU A 902 -6.24 27.57 1.33
CA GLU A 902 -6.29 26.18 0.88
C GLU A 902 -6.45 26.12 -0.66
N PRO A 903 -5.49 25.52 -1.40
CA PRO A 903 -5.64 25.31 -2.84
C PRO A 903 -6.81 24.38 -3.16
N LEU A 904 -7.60 24.71 -4.17
CA LEU A 904 -8.72 23.90 -4.66
C LEU A 904 -8.39 23.32 -6.05
N PRO A 905 -8.51 22.00 -6.26
CA PRO A 905 -8.39 21.41 -7.59
C PRO A 905 -9.58 21.83 -8.46
N ILE A 906 -9.31 22.13 -9.73
CA ILE A 906 -10.34 22.50 -10.72
C ILE A 906 -10.32 21.48 -11.85
N ASP A 907 -11.47 20.87 -12.13
CA ASP A 907 -11.69 20.14 -13.38
C ASP A 907 -12.09 21.17 -14.45
N THR A 908 -11.18 21.38 -15.41
CA THR A 908 -11.36 22.27 -16.56
C THR A 908 -12.24 21.66 -17.65
N GLY A 909 -12.60 20.37 -17.54
CA GLY A 909 -13.44 19.64 -18.50
C GLY A 909 -12.77 19.38 -19.86
N VAL A 910 -11.47 19.61 -19.97
CA VAL A 910 -10.68 19.42 -21.20
C VAL A 910 -9.53 18.44 -20.98
N ALA A 911 -9.05 17.87 -22.09
CA ALA A 911 -7.87 17.01 -22.13
C ALA A 911 -6.85 17.51 -23.16
N GLN A 912 -5.60 17.72 -22.76
CA GLN A 912 -4.50 18.07 -23.67
C GLN A 912 -3.94 16.84 -24.42
N PHE A 913 -4.04 15.65 -23.82
CA PHE A 913 -3.50 14.38 -24.32
C PHE A 913 -4.53 13.25 -24.21
N ASP A 914 -4.26 12.05 -24.75
CA ASP A 914 -5.15 10.89 -24.55
C ASP A 914 -5.23 10.55 -23.04
N LEU A 915 -4.08 10.59 -22.36
CA LEU A 915 -3.92 10.46 -20.90
C LEU A 915 -2.81 11.41 -20.42
N GLY A 916 -3.07 12.17 -19.36
CA GLY A 916 -2.07 12.95 -18.61
C GLY A 916 -1.99 12.43 -17.17
N VAL A 917 -0.81 12.00 -16.72
CA VAL A 917 -0.58 11.45 -15.38
C VAL A 917 0.31 12.40 -14.59
N VAL A 918 -0.27 13.12 -13.63
CA VAL A 918 0.47 14.02 -12.74
C VAL A 918 0.57 13.35 -11.37
N VAL A 919 1.78 13.26 -10.82
CA VAL A 919 2.03 12.73 -9.47
C VAL A 919 2.69 13.81 -8.61
N THR A 920 2.15 14.03 -7.42
CA THR A 920 2.57 15.07 -6.49
C THR A 920 3.10 14.43 -5.20
N GLU A 921 4.35 14.76 -4.89
CA GLU A 921 5.03 14.52 -3.63
C GLU A 921 4.93 15.80 -2.78
N GLN A 922 4.67 15.68 -1.48
CA GLN A 922 4.51 16.86 -0.60
C GLN A 922 5.26 16.66 0.72
N ASP A 923 6.05 17.65 1.11
CA ASP A 923 6.84 17.58 2.33
C ASP A 923 5.98 17.55 3.60
N GLY A 924 6.42 16.73 4.56
CA GLY A 924 5.67 16.44 5.79
C GLY A 924 4.39 15.61 5.60
N VAL A 925 3.99 15.27 4.37
CA VAL A 925 2.79 14.48 4.06
C VAL A 925 3.18 13.08 3.58
N PRO A 926 2.78 12.01 4.29
CA PRO A 926 3.19 10.65 3.94
C PRO A 926 2.34 10.08 2.78
N GLY A 927 2.98 9.79 1.65
CA GLY A 927 2.39 9.16 0.46
C GLY A 927 2.56 10.02 -0.78
N LEU A 928 2.09 9.55 -1.95
CA LEU A 928 1.98 10.36 -3.17
C LEU A 928 0.51 10.59 -3.51
N ARG A 929 0.19 11.75 -4.05
CA ARG A 929 -1.11 12.04 -4.67
C ARG A 929 -0.97 11.96 -6.18
N GLY A 930 -1.98 11.41 -6.85
CA GLY A 930 -1.95 11.21 -8.29
C GLY A 930 -3.22 11.69 -8.96
N VAL A 931 -3.08 12.18 -10.18
CA VAL A 931 -4.16 12.69 -11.02
C VAL A 931 -4.01 12.05 -12.40
N ILE A 932 -5.09 11.48 -12.93
CA ILE A 932 -5.18 11.11 -14.35
C ILE A 932 -6.22 12.00 -15.01
N GLU A 933 -5.74 12.90 -15.86
CA GLU A 933 -6.51 13.60 -16.89
C GLU A 933 -6.70 12.62 -18.06
N TYR A 934 -7.92 12.46 -18.56
CA TYR A 934 -8.22 11.55 -19.68
C TYR A 934 -9.09 12.23 -20.74
N SER A 935 -8.86 11.89 -22.00
CA SER A 935 -9.72 12.33 -23.10
C SER A 935 -11.04 11.55 -23.11
N ALA A 936 -12.17 12.25 -22.97
CA ALA A 936 -13.51 11.67 -22.99
C ALA A 936 -13.89 11.11 -24.39
N ASP A 937 -13.24 11.60 -25.44
CA ASP A 937 -13.34 11.05 -26.80
C ASP A 937 -12.84 9.59 -26.88
N ARG A 938 -11.99 9.18 -25.93
CA ARG A 938 -11.23 7.91 -25.93
C ARG A 938 -11.61 6.98 -24.78
N PHE A 939 -11.79 7.53 -23.57
CA PHE A 939 -12.00 6.76 -22.35
C PHE A 939 -13.29 7.16 -21.61
N ASP A 940 -13.90 6.18 -20.96
CA ASP A 940 -14.89 6.42 -19.92
C ASP A 940 -14.23 6.68 -18.57
N ARG A 941 -14.91 7.47 -17.72
CA ARG A 941 -14.45 7.79 -16.36
C ARG A 941 -14.08 6.53 -15.56
N ARG A 942 -14.89 5.47 -15.67
CA ARG A 942 -14.65 4.18 -15.02
C ARG A 942 -13.34 3.55 -15.47
N THR A 943 -13.03 3.61 -16.76
CA THR A 943 -11.78 3.06 -17.31
C THR A 943 -10.58 3.86 -16.81
N ALA A 944 -10.70 5.18 -16.68
CA ALA A 944 -9.69 6.01 -16.02
C ALA A 944 -9.54 5.70 -14.52
N GLU A 945 -10.64 5.50 -13.78
CA GLU A 945 -10.62 5.07 -12.37
C GLU A 945 -9.95 3.69 -12.19
N ASP A 946 -10.24 2.73 -13.07
CA ASP A 946 -9.60 1.41 -13.11
C ASP A 946 -8.10 1.52 -13.46
N LEU A 947 -7.69 2.39 -14.39
CA LEU A 947 -6.29 2.68 -14.71
C LEU A 947 -5.55 3.29 -13.51
N ALA A 948 -6.15 4.29 -12.85
CA ALA A 948 -5.57 4.96 -11.68
C ALA A 948 -5.39 3.99 -10.50
N GLY A 949 -6.41 3.16 -10.23
CA GLY A 949 -6.34 2.11 -9.22
C GLY A 949 -5.32 1.01 -9.55
N ARG A 950 -5.12 0.68 -10.83
CA ARG A 950 -4.08 -0.27 -11.28
C ARG A 950 -2.69 0.33 -11.20
N LEU A 951 -2.49 1.60 -11.52
CA LEU A 951 -1.20 2.29 -11.42
C LEU A 951 -0.71 2.34 -9.97
N ALA A 952 -1.57 2.75 -9.03
CA ALA A 952 -1.23 2.79 -7.61
C ALA A 952 -0.85 1.40 -7.07
N ARG A 953 -1.62 0.35 -7.41
CA ARG A 953 -1.32 -1.04 -7.01
C ARG A 953 -0.04 -1.57 -7.64
N LEU A 954 0.18 -1.31 -8.93
CA LEU A 954 1.36 -1.76 -9.64
C LEU A 954 2.61 -1.09 -9.06
N LEU A 955 2.59 0.22 -8.85
CA LEU A 955 3.69 0.96 -8.24
C LEU A 955 4.05 0.40 -6.85
N GLY A 956 3.05 0.17 -5.98
CA GLY A 956 3.30 -0.44 -4.67
C GLY A 956 3.84 -1.87 -4.75
N ALA A 957 3.26 -2.73 -5.60
CA ALA A 957 3.73 -4.10 -5.79
C ALA A 957 5.14 -4.19 -6.40
N ALA A 958 5.47 -3.26 -7.30
CA ALA A 958 6.74 -3.18 -8.00
C ALA A 958 7.86 -2.61 -7.10
N ALA A 959 7.55 -1.58 -6.29
CA ALA A 959 8.46 -1.03 -5.29
C ALA A 959 8.75 -2.02 -4.16
N ALA A 960 7.75 -2.81 -3.73
CA ALA A 960 7.91 -3.85 -2.71
C ALA A 960 8.78 -5.04 -3.18
N ALA A 961 8.74 -5.39 -4.46
CA ALA A 961 9.38 -6.58 -5.01
C ALA A 961 10.07 -6.28 -6.37
N PRO A 962 11.10 -5.41 -6.39
CA PRO A 962 11.66 -4.87 -7.63
C PRO A 962 12.41 -5.90 -8.48
N GLU A 963 12.86 -7.00 -7.87
CA GLU A 963 13.53 -8.11 -8.57
C GLU A 963 12.55 -9.01 -9.36
N ARG A 964 11.23 -8.79 -9.24
CA ARG A 964 10.22 -9.54 -10.01
C ARG A 964 10.10 -9.00 -11.43
N ARG A 965 9.81 -9.92 -12.36
CA ARG A 965 9.53 -9.58 -13.77
C ARG A 965 8.27 -8.74 -13.90
N VAL A 966 8.28 -7.79 -14.85
CA VAL A 966 7.13 -6.93 -15.13
C VAL A 966 5.88 -7.75 -15.48
N SER A 967 6.01 -8.88 -16.17
CA SER A 967 4.90 -9.82 -16.47
C SER A 967 4.23 -10.44 -15.23
N GLU A 968 4.97 -10.64 -14.14
CA GLU A 968 4.51 -11.35 -12.94
C GLU A 968 3.82 -10.45 -11.90
N LEU A 969 4.00 -9.13 -12.01
CA LEU A 969 3.40 -8.15 -11.10
C LEU A 969 1.86 -8.20 -11.22
N GLU A 970 1.17 -8.02 -10.09
CA GLU A 970 -0.28 -8.16 -10.08
C GLU A 970 -0.98 -6.86 -10.47
N LEU A 971 -1.95 -6.95 -11.39
CA LEU A 971 -2.75 -5.81 -11.83
C LEU A 971 -4.12 -5.78 -11.12
N PHE A 972 -4.73 -6.94 -10.91
CA PHE A 972 -6.10 -7.05 -10.41
C PHE A 972 -6.17 -6.99 -8.89
N SER A 973 -7.07 -6.16 -8.37
CA SER A 973 -7.43 -6.19 -6.96
C SER A 973 -8.09 -7.52 -6.58
N ALA A 974 -8.07 -7.87 -5.28
CA ALA A 974 -8.82 -9.01 -4.75
C ALA A 974 -10.35 -8.85 -4.92
N ALA A 975 -10.85 -7.65 -5.19
CA ALA A 975 -12.24 -7.41 -5.57
C ALA A 975 -12.49 -7.79 -7.04
N GLU A 976 -11.68 -7.29 -7.97
CA GLU A 976 -11.74 -7.67 -9.40
C GLU A 976 -11.61 -9.19 -9.59
N ARG A 977 -10.64 -9.84 -8.91
CA ARG A 977 -10.50 -11.30 -8.96
C ARG A 977 -11.73 -12.04 -8.43
N ARG A 978 -12.36 -11.55 -7.35
CA ARG A 978 -13.57 -12.18 -6.79
C ARG A 978 -14.79 -11.96 -7.68
N ALA A 979 -14.92 -10.80 -8.33
CA ALA A 979 -15.97 -10.56 -9.32
C ALA A 979 -15.79 -11.50 -10.53
N LEU A 980 -14.58 -11.53 -11.12
CA LEU A 980 -14.23 -12.48 -12.19
C LEU A 980 -14.48 -13.94 -11.78
N ALA A 981 -14.12 -14.33 -10.56
CA ALA A 981 -14.37 -15.68 -10.06
C ALA A 981 -15.88 -15.96 -9.87
N ALA A 982 -16.64 -15.03 -9.29
CA ALA A 982 -18.08 -15.21 -9.05
C ALA A 982 -18.90 -15.25 -10.35
N ASP A 983 -18.54 -14.44 -11.34
CA ASP A 983 -19.24 -14.38 -12.63
C ASP A 983 -18.90 -15.58 -13.53
N TRP A 984 -17.77 -16.26 -13.32
CA TRP A 984 -17.28 -17.37 -14.16
C TRP A 984 -17.34 -18.75 -13.48
N GLN A 985 -17.43 -18.83 -12.16
CA GLN A 985 -17.73 -20.07 -11.45
C GLN A 985 -19.23 -20.36 -11.59
N GLY A 986 -19.56 -21.15 -12.61
CA GLY A 986 -20.91 -21.65 -12.83
C GLY A 986 -21.51 -22.25 -11.55
N GLY A 987 -22.84 -22.09 -11.40
CA GLY A 987 -23.56 -22.30 -10.14
C GLY A 987 -23.30 -23.64 -9.42
N PRO A 988 -23.60 -23.70 -8.11
CA PRO A 988 -23.14 -24.77 -7.22
C PRO A 988 -23.43 -26.17 -7.75
N SER A 989 -22.42 -27.05 -7.65
CA SER A 989 -22.50 -28.45 -8.08
C SER A 989 -23.67 -29.18 -7.42
N VAL A 990 -24.71 -29.50 -8.21
CA VAL A 990 -25.91 -30.17 -7.70
C VAL A 990 -25.70 -31.69 -7.68
N GLY A 991 -25.29 -32.21 -6.53
CA GLY A 991 -25.45 -33.62 -6.15
C GLY A 991 -24.49 -34.62 -6.81
N ALA A 992 -23.20 -34.56 -6.47
CA ALA A 992 -22.19 -35.53 -6.90
C ALA A 992 -22.27 -36.90 -6.19
N ASP A 993 -23.06 -37.01 -5.12
CA ASP A 993 -23.08 -38.18 -4.20
C ASP A 993 -23.77 -39.44 -4.77
N ARG A 994 -24.21 -39.43 -6.04
CA ARG A 994 -24.98 -40.51 -6.64
C ARG A 994 -24.52 -40.82 -8.06
N THR A 995 -24.24 -42.09 -8.31
CA THR A 995 -23.81 -42.59 -9.62
C THR A 995 -24.97 -42.60 -10.63
N LEU A 996 -24.64 -42.53 -11.92
CA LEU A 996 -25.63 -42.63 -13.01
C LEU A 996 -26.52 -43.89 -12.91
N PRO A 997 -25.99 -45.10 -12.58
CA PRO A 997 -26.81 -46.28 -12.26
C PRO A 997 -27.83 -46.07 -11.13
N GLU A 998 -27.50 -45.32 -10.07
CA GLU A 998 -28.42 -45.07 -8.95
C GLU A 998 -29.49 -44.04 -9.29
N LEU A 999 -29.15 -43.03 -10.09
CA LEU A 999 -30.11 -42.08 -10.66
C LEU A 999 -31.10 -42.81 -11.58
N PHE A 1000 -30.60 -43.68 -12.47
CA PHE A 1000 -31.42 -44.55 -13.31
C PHE A 1000 -32.31 -45.47 -12.48
N ALA A 1001 -31.75 -46.18 -11.49
CA ALA A 1001 -32.51 -47.08 -10.62
C ALA A 1001 -33.60 -46.35 -9.81
N ALA A 1002 -33.42 -45.07 -9.49
CA ALA A 1002 -34.47 -44.25 -8.89
C ALA A 1002 -35.61 -43.94 -9.87
N GLN A 1003 -35.33 -43.72 -11.16
CA GLN A 1003 -36.38 -43.57 -12.17
C GLN A 1003 -37.10 -44.89 -12.47
N VAL A 1004 -36.39 -46.03 -12.50
CA VAL A 1004 -37.00 -47.37 -12.60
C VAL A 1004 -38.01 -47.62 -11.47
N ARG A 1005 -37.71 -47.15 -10.24
CA ARG A 1005 -38.66 -47.24 -9.11
C ARG A 1005 -39.85 -46.28 -9.21
N ARG A 1006 -39.69 -45.12 -9.85
CA ARG A 1006 -40.77 -44.12 -9.99
C ARG A 1006 -41.71 -44.40 -11.16
N HIS A 1007 -41.16 -44.86 -12.29
CA HIS A 1007 -41.87 -45.00 -13.56
C HIS A 1007 -41.52 -46.32 -14.27
N PRO A 1008 -41.75 -47.49 -13.63
CA PRO A 1008 -41.28 -48.79 -14.13
C PRO A 1008 -41.79 -49.13 -15.54
N ASP A 1009 -43.07 -48.86 -15.81
CA ASP A 1009 -43.74 -49.23 -17.06
C ASP A 1009 -43.68 -48.13 -18.14
N ALA A 1010 -43.12 -46.96 -17.82
CA ALA A 1010 -42.97 -45.87 -18.79
C ALA A 1010 -41.89 -46.21 -19.84
N PRO A 1011 -42.05 -45.78 -21.11
CA PRO A 1011 -41.03 -45.97 -22.14
C PRO A 1011 -39.74 -45.23 -21.77
N ALA A 1012 -38.61 -45.95 -21.84
CA ALA A 1012 -37.28 -45.45 -21.51
C ALA A 1012 -36.40 -45.25 -22.75
N VAL A 1013 -36.45 -46.20 -23.70
CA VAL A 1013 -35.67 -46.15 -24.95
C VAL A 1013 -36.51 -46.73 -26.10
N GLU A 1014 -36.51 -46.05 -27.24
CA GLU A 1014 -37.13 -46.49 -28.48
C GLU A 1014 -36.15 -46.32 -29.65
N ASP A 1015 -36.05 -47.32 -30.51
CA ASP A 1015 -35.17 -47.30 -31.70
C ASP A 1015 -35.94 -47.54 -33.02
N GLY A 1016 -37.27 -47.40 -33.00
CA GLY A 1016 -38.16 -47.67 -34.12
C GLY A 1016 -38.38 -49.16 -34.45
N ALA A 1017 -37.55 -50.06 -33.92
CA ALA A 1017 -37.73 -51.51 -34.03
C ALA A 1017 -38.25 -52.14 -32.72
N GLN A 1018 -37.97 -51.50 -31.57
CA GLN A 1018 -38.53 -51.85 -30.26
C GLN A 1018 -38.66 -50.61 -29.36
N THR A 1019 -39.62 -50.64 -28.46
CA THR A 1019 -39.72 -49.73 -27.30
C THR A 1019 -39.45 -50.55 -26.04
N LEU A 1020 -38.61 -50.06 -25.14
CA LEU A 1020 -38.30 -50.68 -23.85
C LEU A 1020 -38.78 -49.80 -22.71
N SER A 1021 -39.55 -50.36 -21.78
CA SER A 1021 -39.86 -49.71 -20.51
C SER A 1021 -38.63 -49.60 -19.60
N TYR A 1022 -38.67 -48.70 -18.61
CA TYR A 1022 -37.60 -48.59 -17.60
C TYR A 1022 -37.32 -49.94 -16.90
N ALA A 1023 -38.36 -50.68 -16.53
CA ALA A 1023 -38.23 -51.99 -15.88
C ALA A 1023 -37.73 -53.10 -16.83
N GLU A 1024 -37.93 -53.00 -18.14
CA GLU A 1024 -37.32 -53.90 -19.11
C GLU A 1024 -35.85 -53.59 -19.33
N LEU A 1025 -35.52 -52.32 -19.54
CA LEU A 1025 -34.14 -51.86 -19.70
C LEU A 1025 -33.31 -52.17 -18.45
N ASP A 1026 -33.86 -52.00 -17.25
CA ASP A 1026 -33.21 -52.37 -15.99
C ASP A 1026 -32.90 -53.88 -15.92
N ARG A 1027 -33.89 -54.74 -16.20
CA ARG A 1027 -33.71 -56.21 -16.19
C ARG A 1027 -32.73 -56.70 -17.25
N ARG A 1028 -32.64 -56.04 -18.42
CA ARG A 1028 -31.69 -56.37 -19.48
C ARG A 1028 -30.28 -55.91 -19.11
N THR A 1029 -30.11 -54.64 -18.74
CA THR A 1029 -28.82 -54.06 -18.30
C THR A 1029 -28.25 -54.78 -17.09
N ASN A 1030 -29.05 -55.14 -16.08
CA ASN A 1030 -28.59 -55.92 -14.91
C ASN A 1030 -28.08 -57.32 -15.29
N ARG A 1031 -28.68 -57.96 -16.31
CA ARG A 1031 -28.26 -59.27 -16.81
C ARG A 1031 -26.94 -59.18 -17.58
N LEU A 1032 -26.76 -58.12 -18.36
CA LEU A 1032 -25.53 -57.84 -19.09
C LEU A 1032 -24.40 -57.44 -18.13
N ALA A 1033 -24.67 -56.55 -17.17
CA ALA A 1033 -23.71 -56.11 -16.14
C ALA A 1033 -23.11 -57.29 -15.37
N ARG A 1034 -23.93 -58.25 -14.90
CA ARG A 1034 -23.44 -59.47 -14.22
C ARG A 1034 -22.49 -60.32 -15.09
N ARG A 1035 -22.67 -60.32 -16.41
CA ARG A 1035 -21.76 -61.01 -17.35
C ARG A 1035 -20.49 -60.21 -17.62
N LEU A 1036 -20.57 -58.89 -17.67
CA LEU A 1036 -19.42 -58.01 -17.77
C LEU A 1036 -18.53 -58.14 -16.51
N ILE A 1037 -19.14 -58.14 -15.31
CA ILE A 1037 -18.43 -58.42 -14.04
C ILE A 1037 -17.75 -59.79 -14.08
N ALA A 1038 -18.45 -60.85 -14.51
CA ALA A 1038 -17.87 -62.18 -14.66
C ALA A 1038 -16.76 -62.28 -15.72
N ALA A 1039 -16.67 -61.29 -16.63
CA ALA A 1039 -15.60 -61.15 -17.61
C ALA A 1039 -14.47 -60.18 -17.17
N GLY A 1040 -14.48 -59.72 -15.91
CA GLY A 1040 -13.42 -58.87 -15.34
C GLY A 1040 -13.63 -57.36 -15.49
N VAL A 1041 -14.85 -56.91 -15.78
CA VAL A 1041 -15.21 -55.47 -15.78
C VAL A 1041 -15.47 -55.01 -14.35
N GLY A 1042 -14.92 -53.86 -14.00
CA GLY A 1042 -15.01 -53.20 -12.70
C GLY A 1042 -14.45 -51.77 -12.77
N PRO A 1043 -14.27 -51.09 -11.62
CA PRO A 1043 -13.67 -49.75 -11.54
C PRO A 1043 -12.38 -49.62 -12.35
N ASP A 1044 -12.22 -48.50 -13.05
CA ASP A 1044 -11.07 -48.17 -13.91
C ASP A 1044 -10.76 -49.19 -15.04
N ARG A 1045 -11.73 -50.06 -15.37
CA ARG A 1045 -11.64 -50.99 -16.51
C ARG A 1045 -12.51 -50.52 -17.67
N LEU A 1046 -11.93 -50.50 -18.87
CA LEU A 1046 -12.63 -50.08 -20.09
C LEU A 1046 -13.26 -51.26 -20.84
N VAL A 1047 -14.46 -51.03 -21.38
CA VAL A 1047 -15.16 -51.93 -22.31
C VAL A 1047 -15.35 -51.19 -23.62
N MET A 1048 -14.78 -51.70 -24.72
CA MET A 1048 -14.98 -51.10 -26.05
C MET A 1048 -16.36 -51.47 -26.58
N VAL A 1049 -17.14 -50.48 -27.02
CA VAL A 1049 -18.52 -50.67 -27.53
C VAL A 1049 -18.57 -50.27 -29.01
N LEU A 1050 -18.70 -51.29 -29.87
CA LEU A 1050 -18.81 -51.22 -31.33
C LEU A 1050 -20.26 -51.57 -31.74
N LEU A 1051 -21.19 -50.69 -31.39
CA LEU A 1051 -22.62 -50.84 -31.72
C LEU A 1051 -23.14 -49.61 -32.48
N PRO A 1052 -24.02 -49.80 -33.49
CA PRO A 1052 -24.73 -48.69 -34.11
C PRO A 1052 -25.73 -48.06 -33.13
N ARG A 1053 -26.25 -46.87 -33.45
CA ARG A 1053 -27.30 -46.21 -32.65
C ARG A 1053 -28.59 -47.04 -32.66
N CYS A 1054 -28.82 -47.79 -31.59
CA CYS A 1054 -30.03 -48.60 -31.34
C CYS A 1054 -30.19 -48.82 -29.83
N ALA A 1055 -31.30 -49.43 -29.38
CA ALA A 1055 -31.53 -49.65 -27.95
C ALA A 1055 -30.48 -50.55 -27.30
N ALA A 1056 -29.80 -51.41 -28.07
CA ALA A 1056 -28.72 -52.26 -27.57
C ALA A 1056 -27.42 -51.49 -27.24
N LEU A 1057 -27.21 -50.30 -27.84
CA LEU A 1057 -26.09 -49.42 -27.47
C LEU A 1057 -26.29 -48.91 -26.04
N PHE A 1058 -27.42 -48.26 -25.77
CA PHE A 1058 -27.77 -47.78 -24.41
C PHE A 1058 -27.90 -48.91 -23.39
N GLU A 1059 -28.41 -50.09 -23.78
CA GLU A 1059 -28.40 -51.30 -22.93
C GLU A 1059 -26.96 -51.72 -22.55
N THR A 1060 -26.01 -51.55 -23.46
CA THR A 1060 -24.59 -51.88 -23.22
C THR A 1060 -23.89 -50.83 -22.36
N GLU A 1061 -24.00 -49.55 -22.72
CA GLU A 1061 -23.37 -48.44 -21.98
C GLU A 1061 -23.82 -48.41 -20.51
N LEU A 1062 -25.14 -48.54 -20.27
CA LEU A 1062 -25.69 -48.58 -18.91
C LEU A 1062 -25.34 -49.88 -18.17
N ALA A 1063 -25.16 -51.01 -18.88
CA ALA A 1063 -24.67 -52.24 -18.27
C ALA A 1063 -23.17 -52.18 -17.88
N VAL A 1064 -22.34 -51.48 -18.67
CA VAL A 1064 -20.93 -51.22 -18.36
C VAL A 1064 -20.83 -50.31 -17.14
N ALA A 1065 -21.60 -49.22 -17.10
CA ALA A 1065 -21.68 -48.33 -15.93
C ALA A 1065 -22.17 -49.07 -14.67
N LYS A 1066 -23.17 -49.96 -14.80
CA LYS A 1066 -23.64 -50.83 -13.70
C LYS A 1066 -22.65 -51.91 -13.26
N ALA A 1067 -21.70 -52.28 -14.13
CA ALA A 1067 -20.58 -53.14 -13.77
C ALA A 1067 -19.42 -52.36 -13.10
N GLY A 1068 -19.52 -51.02 -13.01
CA GLY A 1068 -18.48 -50.14 -12.49
C GLY A 1068 -17.39 -49.77 -13.51
N GLY A 1069 -17.49 -50.23 -14.76
CA GLY A 1069 -16.51 -49.94 -15.80
C GLY A 1069 -16.82 -48.66 -16.58
N GLY A 1070 -15.80 -48.15 -17.29
CA GLY A 1070 -15.97 -47.13 -18.32
C GLY A 1070 -16.27 -47.77 -19.68
N TYR A 1071 -17.18 -47.19 -20.46
CA TYR A 1071 -17.39 -47.60 -21.85
C TYR A 1071 -16.55 -46.72 -22.79
N LEU A 1072 -15.88 -47.34 -23.75
CA LEU A 1072 -15.17 -46.68 -24.84
C LEU A 1072 -16.04 -46.80 -26.10
N PRO A 1073 -16.85 -45.79 -26.45
CA PRO A 1073 -17.68 -45.83 -27.64
C PRO A 1073 -16.79 -45.70 -28.89
N VAL A 1074 -16.93 -46.64 -29.83
CA VAL A 1074 -16.22 -46.61 -31.11
C VAL A 1074 -17.22 -46.76 -32.23
N ASP A 1075 -17.14 -45.88 -33.23
CA ASP A 1075 -18.01 -45.92 -34.40
C ASP A 1075 -17.72 -47.18 -35.23
N PRO A 1076 -18.70 -48.08 -35.46
CA PRO A 1076 -18.50 -49.30 -36.24
C PRO A 1076 -18.04 -49.06 -37.68
N THR A 1077 -18.22 -47.85 -38.22
CA THR A 1077 -17.79 -47.46 -39.58
C THR A 1077 -16.31 -47.08 -39.68
N TYR A 1078 -15.59 -46.99 -38.56
CA TYR A 1078 -14.16 -46.66 -38.57
C TYR A 1078 -13.32 -47.74 -39.28
N PRO A 1079 -12.25 -47.36 -40.01
CA PRO A 1079 -11.31 -48.32 -40.58
C PRO A 1079 -10.72 -49.24 -39.51
N ALA A 1080 -10.60 -50.53 -39.81
CA ALA A 1080 -10.11 -51.54 -38.85
C ALA A 1080 -8.77 -51.15 -38.19
N GLN A 1081 -7.86 -50.49 -38.92
CA GLN A 1081 -6.60 -49.98 -38.38
C GLN A 1081 -6.79 -48.93 -37.27
N ARG A 1082 -7.81 -48.06 -37.38
CA ARG A 1082 -8.14 -47.06 -36.34
C ARG A 1082 -8.76 -47.74 -35.11
N VAL A 1083 -9.63 -48.73 -35.32
CA VAL A 1083 -10.25 -49.51 -34.22
C VAL A 1083 -9.17 -50.33 -33.48
N ALA A 1084 -8.25 -50.95 -34.20
CA ALA A 1084 -7.11 -51.68 -33.62
C ALA A 1084 -6.17 -50.75 -32.84
N ALA A 1085 -5.85 -49.56 -33.37
CA ALA A 1085 -5.03 -48.57 -32.64
C ALA A 1085 -5.71 -48.10 -31.34
N LEU A 1086 -7.01 -47.80 -31.38
CA LEU A 1086 -7.78 -47.44 -30.17
C LEU A 1086 -7.84 -48.57 -29.14
N ALA A 1087 -7.90 -49.84 -29.59
CA ALA A 1087 -7.90 -51.00 -28.70
C ALA A 1087 -6.52 -51.26 -28.09
N ALA A 1088 -5.43 -51.04 -28.83
CA ALA A 1088 -4.07 -51.17 -28.33
C ALA A 1088 -3.73 -50.11 -27.26
N ASP A 1089 -4.20 -48.87 -27.48
CA ASP A 1089 -3.99 -47.73 -26.57
C ASP A 1089 -4.85 -47.85 -25.29
N ALA A 1090 -6.15 -48.13 -25.44
CA ALA A 1090 -7.09 -48.19 -24.32
C ALA A 1090 -7.15 -49.54 -23.58
N ALA A 1091 -6.49 -50.59 -24.10
CA ALA A 1091 -6.41 -51.94 -23.55
C ALA A 1091 -7.73 -52.47 -22.90
N PRO A 1092 -8.87 -52.46 -23.64
CA PRO A 1092 -10.16 -52.80 -23.06
C PRO A 1092 -10.22 -54.27 -22.64
N VAL A 1093 -10.90 -54.55 -21.53
CA VAL A 1093 -11.05 -55.92 -20.98
C VAL A 1093 -11.81 -56.83 -21.96
N LEU A 1094 -12.78 -56.25 -22.65
CA LEU A 1094 -13.56 -56.93 -23.70
C LEU A 1094 -14.14 -55.91 -24.68
N VAL A 1095 -14.54 -56.42 -25.84
CA VAL A 1095 -15.22 -55.68 -26.91
C VAL A 1095 -16.66 -56.16 -27.00
N VAL A 1096 -17.64 -55.27 -26.91
CA VAL A 1096 -19.05 -55.55 -27.22
C VAL A 1096 -19.34 -55.06 -28.63
N ALA A 1097 -19.63 -55.98 -29.55
CA ALA A 1097 -19.82 -55.68 -30.96
C ALA A 1097 -21.16 -56.16 -31.51
N GLY A 1098 -21.66 -55.48 -32.55
CA GLY A 1098 -22.83 -55.91 -33.31
C GLY A 1098 -22.58 -57.23 -34.07
N PRO A 1099 -23.62 -58.03 -34.36
CA PRO A 1099 -23.46 -59.32 -35.04
C PRO A 1099 -22.88 -59.21 -36.46
N ASP A 1100 -23.01 -58.04 -37.09
CA ASP A 1100 -22.52 -57.75 -38.45
C ASP A 1100 -21.22 -56.91 -38.44
N CYS A 1101 -20.58 -56.76 -37.28
CA CYS A 1101 -19.34 -55.98 -37.13
C CYS A 1101 -18.12 -56.77 -37.66
N THR A 1102 -17.48 -56.25 -38.71
CA THR A 1102 -16.31 -56.85 -39.37
C THR A 1102 -14.97 -56.26 -38.92
N THR A 1103 -14.98 -55.29 -38.00
CA THR A 1103 -13.83 -54.46 -37.61
C THR A 1103 -13.29 -54.72 -36.20
N VAL A 1104 -13.65 -55.87 -35.60
CA VAL A 1104 -13.23 -56.27 -34.24
C VAL A 1104 -11.70 -56.46 -34.16
N PRO A 1105 -11.00 -55.85 -33.18
CA PRO A 1105 -9.56 -56.04 -33.00
C PRO A 1105 -9.17 -57.51 -32.73
N PRO A 1106 -8.10 -58.04 -33.35
CA PRO A 1106 -7.57 -59.36 -33.01
C PRO A 1106 -7.02 -59.39 -31.58
N GLY A 1107 -7.22 -60.51 -30.88
CA GLY A 1107 -6.70 -60.75 -29.53
C GLY A 1107 -7.57 -60.26 -28.36
N CYS A 1108 -8.58 -59.42 -28.60
CA CYS A 1108 -9.51 -58.99 -27.55
C CYS A 1108 -10.71 -59.96 -27.41
N PRO A 1109 -11.16 -60.29 -26.18
CA PRO A 1109 -12.40 -61.06 -25.98
C PRO A 1109 -13.62 -60.29 -26.55
N CYS A 1110 -14.30 -60.85 -27.54
CA CYS A 1110 -15.47 -60.22 -28.17
C CYS A 1110 -16.78 -60.87 -27.69
N CYS A 1111 -17.76 -60.04 -27.33
CA CYS A 1111 -19.06 -60.47 -26.80
C CYS A 1111 -20.21 -59.86 -27.61
N ALA A 1112 -21.03 -60.71 -28.24
CA ALA A 1112 -22.20 -60.28 -29.02
C ALA A 1112 -23.48 -60.32 -28.16
N PRO A 1113 -24.25 -59.22 -28.01
CA PRO A 1113 -25.40 -59.15 -27.09
C PRO A 1113 -26.47 -60.25 -27.27
N ARG A 1114 -26.66 -60.76 -28.50
CA ARG A 1114 -27.71 -61.75 -28.82
C ARG A 1114 -27.30 -63.22 -28.67
N ARG A 1115 -26.01 -63.59 -28.62
CA ARG A 1115 -25.55 -65.01 -28.67
C ARG A 1115 -25.36 -65.67 -27.30
N TRP A 1116 -26.35 -65.60 -26.41
CA TRP A 1116 -26.31 -66.31 -25.10
C TRP A 1116 -27.65 -66.91 -24.67
N ARG A 1117 -28.20 -67.78 -25.53
CA ARG A 1117 -29.15 -68.90 -25.30
C ARG A 1117 -28.77 -69.96 -26.36
N ARG A 1118 -28.74 -71.28 -26.15
CA ARG A 1118 -29.23 -72.17 -25.08
C ARG A 1118 -28.52 -73.54 -25.26
N THR A 1119 -27.96 -74.14 -24.22
CA THR A 1119 -27.73 -75.60 -24.15
C THR A 1119 -28.91 -76.25 -23.45
N ALA A 1120 -29.29 -77.47 -23.85
CA ALA A 1120 -30.48 -78.18 -23.34
C ALA A 1120 -30.37 -79.69 -23.54
N PRO A 1121 -31.01 -80.51 -22.69
CA PRO A 1121 -31.35 -81.90 -23.01
C PRO A 1121 -32.87 -82.13 -23.19
N THR A 1122 -33.22 -82.69 -24.35
CA THR A 1122 -34.18 -83.78 -24.63
C THR A 1122 -35.50 -83.95 -23.83
N GLY A 1123 -36.62 -83.99 -24.56
CA GLY A 1123 -37.95 -84.52 -24.17
C GLY A 1123 -38.96 -84.36 -25.32
N PRO A 1124 -39.85 -85.32 -25.63
CA PRO A 1124 -40.41 -85.48 -26.99
C PRO A 1124 -41.66 -84.63 -27.32
N SER A 1125 -41.85 -84.42 -28.63
CA SER A 1125 -43.03 -83.80 -29.28
C SER A 1125 -44.20 -84.77 -29.46
N PRO A 1126 -45.40 -84.29 -29.86
CA PRO A 1126 -45.77 -84.46 -31.28
C PRO A 1126 -46.72 -83.39 -31.90
N THR A 1127 -46.66 -83.23 -33.24
CA THR A 1127 -47.71 -82.67 -34.16
C THR A 1127 -48.17 -81.21 -33.95
N ARG A 1128 -48.70 -80.40 -34.90
CA ARG A 1128 -48.97 -80.40 -36.37
C ARG A 1128 -49.26 -78.92 -36.75
N THR A 1129 -49.13 -78.34 -37.96
CA THR A 1129 -48.67 -78.71 -39.33
C THR A 1129 -48.14 -77.42 -40.00
N GLY A 1130 -47.26 -77.43 -41.02
CA GLY A 1130 -47.68 -77.33 -42.43
C GLY A 1130 -46.66 -76.57 -43.32
N SER A 1131 -46.64 -76.88 -44.62
CA SER A 1131 -45.78 -76.37 -45.73
C SER A 1131 -45.49 -74.86 -45.74
N ARG A 1132 -44.23 -74.38 -45.92
CA ARG A 1132 -43.31 -74.42 -47.09
C ARG A 1132 -43.68 -73.51 -48.29
N ARG A 1133 -42.78 -72.54 -48.55
CA ARG A 1133 -42.31 -72.00 -49.86
C ARG A 1133 -43.35 -71.23 -50.72
N CYS A 1134 -43.00 -70.31 -51.63
CA CYS A 1134 -41.89 -69.38 -51.93
C CYS A 1134 -42.11 -68.98 -53.41
N THR A 1135 -42.30 -67.68 -53.71
CA THR A 1135 -42.03 -67.02 -55.03
C THR A 1135 -42.80 -67.53 -56.28
N PRO A 1136 -42.76 -66.86 -57.46
CA PRO A 1136 -42.16 -65.55 -57.85
C PRO A 1136 -43.16 -64.57 -58.53
N GLY A 1137 -42.72 -63.36 -58.96
CA GLY A 1137 -43.53 -62.50 -59.86
C GLY A 1137 -43.17 -61.01 -60.01
N THR A 1138 -42.07 -60.66 -60.68
CA THR A 1138 -41.77 -59.33 -61.29
C THR A 1138 -42.56 -59.14 -62.62
N PRO A 1139 -42.62 -57.97 -63.35
CA PRO A 1139 -41.58 -56.89 -63.43
C PRO A 1139 -41.98 -55.41 -63.80
N ARG A 1140 -40.95 -54.52 -63.87
CA ARG A 1140 -40.79 -53.30 -64.73
C ARG A 1140 -41.69 -52.05 -64.45
N THR A 1141 -41.30 -50.79 -64.73
CA THR A 1141 -40.12 -50.18 -65.43
C THR A 1141 -39.86 -48.72 -64.99
N SER A 1142 -38.59 -48.24 -65.10
CA SER A 1142 -38.13 -46.83 -65.32
C SER A 1142 -38.48 -45.71 -64.32
N SER A 1143 -37.70 -44.65 -64.09
CA SER A 1143 -36.49 -44.11 -64.78
C SER A 1143 -35.44 -43.52 -63.81
N THR A 1144 -34.30 -43.07 -64.36
CA THR A 1144 -32.97 -42.87 -63.75
C THR A 1144 -32.62 -41.38 -63.43
N PRO A 1145 -31.41 -41.02 -62.89
CA PRO A 1145 -31.15 -39.83 -62.04
C PRO A 1145 -30.19 -38.84 -62.77
N PRO A 1146 -29.01 -38.32 -62.30
CA PRO A 1146 -28.35 -38.13 -60.97
C PRO A 1146 -27.64 -36.76 -60.74
N GLY A 1147 -26.99 -36.54 -59.57
CA GLY A 1147 -25.98 -35.46 -59.41
C GLY A 1147 -25.52 -35.07 -57.96
N ARG A 1148 -24.33 -35.54 -57.55
CA ARG A 1148 -23.42 -35.02 -56.48
C ARG A 1148 -22.08 -34.63 -57.17
N PRO A 1149 -21.06 -33.89 -56.63
CA PRO A 1149 -20.58 -33.88 -55.21
C PRO A 1149 -19.82 -32.62 -54.64
N GLY A 1150 -19.52 -32.60 -53.31
CA GLY A 1150 -18.13 -32.41 -52.79
C GLY A 1150 -17.55 -31.07 -52.19
N ARG A 1151 -17.25 -31.08 -50.86
CA ARG A 1151 -16.09 -30.43 -50.12
C ARG A 1151 -16.04 -28.86 -49.96
N PRO A 1152 -15.13 -28.25 -49.14
CA PRO A 1152 -14.84 -28.45 -47.69
C PRO A 1152 -14.54 -27.14 -46.83
N ARG A 1153 -14.30 -27.30 -45.50
CA ARG A 1153 -13.53 -26.46 -44.52
C ARG A 1153 -14.07 -25.12 -43.89
N ALA A 1154 -14.19 -25.15 -42.55
CA ALA A 1154 -13.59 -24.25 -41.52
C ALA A 1154 -14.24 -22.91 -41.00
N TRP A 1155 -13.82 -22.54 -39.78
CA TRP A 1155 -13.95 -21.27 -39.00
C TRP A 1155 -15.13 -21.01 -38.03
N TRP A 1156 -14.92 -20.03 -37.13
CA TRP A 1156 -15.45 -19.87 -35.75
C TRP A 1156 -16.67 -18.92 -35.58
N CYS A 1157 -17.30 -19.03 -34.38
CA CYS A 1157 -18.04 -18.01 -33.61
C CYS A 1157 -19.29 -17.28 -34.18
N ARG A 1158 -20.38 -17.30 -33.39
CA ARG A 1158 -21.32 -16.17 -33.22
C ARG A 1158 -22.06 -16.24 -31.88
N THR A 1159 -22.48 -15.06 -31.42
CA THR A 1159 -23.16 -14.73 -30.15
C THR A 1159 -24.57 -15.31 -29.99
N PRO A 1160 -25.08 -15.46 -28.75
CA PRO A 1160 -26.52 -15.51 -28.48
C PRO A 1160 -27.11 -14.08 -28.38
N ALA A 1161 -28.34 -13.91 -28.90
CA ALA A 1161 -29.07 -12.66 -28.88
C ALA A 1161 -30.19 -12.65 -27.83
N SER A 1162 -30.57 -11.47 -27.35
CA SER A 1162 -31.70 -11.23 -26.46
C SER A 1162 -33.05 -11.38 -27.18
N PRO A 1163 -34.11 -11.91 -26.53
CA PRO A 1163 -35.48 -11.82 -27.03
C PRO A 1163 -36.21 -10.59 -26.47
N THR A 1164 -37.08 -9.99 -27.29
CA THR A 1164 -38.02 -8.89 -26.92
C THR A 1164 -39.42 -9.20 -27.49
N TRP A 1165 -40.41 -8.33 -27.16
CA TRP A 1165 -41.78 -8.20 -27.73
C TRP A 1165 -42.97 -8.88 -27.01
N PRO A 1166 -44.23 -8.33 -27.03
CA PRO A 1166 -44.63 -6.90 -27.07
C PRO A 1166 -45.98 -6.55 -26.32
N PRO A 1167 -46.94 -5.66 -26.75
CA PRO A 1167 -47.53 -4.62 -25.85
C PRO A 1167 -49.08 -4.65 -25.71
N PRO A 1168 -49.70 -3.73 -24.93
CA PRO A 1168 -50.49 -2.59 -25.52
C PRO A 1168 -50.56 -1.30 -24.62
N SER A 1169 -51.19 -0.15 -24.98
CA SER A 1169 -51.33 0.58 -26.26
C SER A 1169 -52.00 1.98 -26.10
N ARG A 1170 -51.44 3.03 -26.75
CA ARG A 1170 -52.07 4.32 -27.22
C ARG A 1170 -52.67 5.36 -26.24
N GLY A 1171 -52.31 6.63 -26.44
CA GLY A 1171 -53.00 7.86 -25.92
C GLY A 1171 -54.13 8.34 -26.86
N PRO A 1172 -54.36 9.67 -27.14
CA PRO A 1172 -53.45 10.83 -26.97
C PRO A 1172 -54.09 12.20 -26.58
N GLY A 1173 -53.27 13.26 -26.47
CA GLY A 1173 -53.56 14.60 -27.04
C GLY A 1173 -53.78 15.81 -26.10
N GLY A 1174 -53.20 16.98 -26.46
CA GLY A 1174 -53.67 18.31 -26.00
C GLY A 1174 -52.60 19.34 -25.60
N SER A 1175 -52.37 20.35 -26.46
CA SER A 1175 -51.44 21.49 -26.31
C SER A 1175 -51.85 22.56 -25.25
N PRO A 1176 -50.97 23.55 -24.92
CA PRO A 1176 -51.14 24.54 -23.83
C PRO A 1176 -51.69 25.90 -24.38
N PRO A 1177 -51.54 27.09 -23.73
CA PRO A 1177 -51.21 27.48 -22.35
C PRO A 1177 -52.26 28.42 -21.68
N GLY A 1178 -52.05 28.83 -20.42
CA GLY A 1178 -52.97 29.78 -19.75
C GLY A 1178 -52.45 30.41 -18.45
N THR A 1179 -52.03 31.68 -18.55
CA THR A 1179 -51.72 32.68 -17.51
C THR A 1179 -52.57 32.70 -16.23
N GLY A 1180 -51.98 33.07 -15.08
CA GLY A 1180 -52.75 33.66 -13.97
C GLY A 1180 -52.16 33.50 -12.55
N SER A 1181 -51.54 34.55 -12.02
CA SER A 1181 -51.25 34.72 -10.58
C SER A 1181 -52.45 35.39 -9.86
N PRO A 1182 -52.42 35.84 -8.57
CA PRO A 1182 -51.44 35.61 -7.48
C PRO A 1182 -52.10 35.35 -6.08
N SER A 1183 -51.26 35.31 -5.02
CA SER A 1183 -51.58 35.81 -3.65
C SER A 1183 -52.47 34.91 -2.73
N SER A 1184 -52.39 34.95 -1.39
CA SER A 1184 -51.37 35.48 -0.45
C SER A 1184 -51.63 35.04 1.02
N ARG A 1185 -50.58 35.20 1.89
CA ARG A 1185 -50.61 35.38 3.37
C ARG A 1185 -51.15 34.20 4.22
N ARG A 1186 -50.37 33.57 5.14
CA ARG A 1186 -49.87 34.00 6.49
C ARG A 1186 -50.97 34.11 7.57
N PRO A 1187 -50.69 33.95 8.90
CA PRO A 1187 -49.50 33.40 9.59
C PRO A 1187 -49.80 32.55 10.88
N ALA A 1188 -48.74 32.21 11.65
CA ALA A 1188 -48.72 31.96 13.12
C ALA A 1188 -49.34 30.64 13.66
N SER A 1189 -48.92 30.04 14.78
CA SER A 1189 -47.69 30.15 15.61
C SER A 1189 -47.63 29.02 16.67
N THR A 1190 -46.57 28.99 17.49
CA THR A 1190 -46.36 28.19 18.73
C THR A 1190 -45.82 26.75 18.63
N SER A 1191 -44.89 26.48 19.55
CA SER A 1191 -44.24 25.20 19.88
C SER A 1191 -44.53 24.92 21.39
N PRO A 1192 -44.38 23.70 21.96
CA PRO A 1192 -43.07 23.01 22.05
C PRO A 1192 -43.05 21.46 22.04
N SER A 1193 -41.84 20.91 21.87
CA SER A 1193 -41.33 19.59 22.31
C SER A 1193 -42.09 18.28 21.99
N PRO A 1194 -41.45 17.35 21.23
CA PRO A 1194 -41.78 15.92 21.25
C PRO A 1194 -40.79 15.10 22.08
N SER A 1195 -41.32 14.10 22.80
CA SER A 1195 -40.55 13.09 23.52
C SER A 1195 -40.02 12.00 22.58
N TRP A 1196 -38.78 11.58 22.77
CA TRP A 1196 -38.19 10.45 22.04
C TRP A 1196 -38.58 9.12 22.70
N ARG A 1197 -39.22 8.23 21.93
CA ARG A 1197 -39.21 6.78 22.19
C ARG A 1197 -38.88 6.06 20.89
N SER A 1198 -37.75 5.38 20.88
CA SER A 1198 -37.28 4.53 19.79
C SER A 1198 -37.77 3.10 19.96
N ALA A 1199 -38.19 2.47 18.87
CA ALA A 1199 -38.43 1.03 18.78
C ALA A 1199 -38.06 0.52 17.37
N CYS A 1200 -37.36 -0.60 17.35
CA CYS A 1200 -36.71 -1.23 16.19
C CYS A 1200 -37.64 -1.52 15.00
N TRP A 1201 -37.09 -1.48 13.78
CA TRP A 1201 -37.44 -2.44 12.71
C TRP A 1201 -36.17 -2.94 12.01
N SER A 1202 -36.23 -4.21 11.58
CA SER A 1202 -35.11 -5.05 11.13
C SER A 1202 -34.90 -5.05 9.61
N GLY A 1203 -33.65 -5.15 9.17
CA GLY A 1203 -33.29 -5.43 7.77
C GLY A 1203 -33.20 -6.94 7.44
N PRO A 1204 -33.28 -7.35 6.15
CA PRO A 1204 -33.28 -8.76 5.74
C PRO A 1204 -31.88 -9.40 5.68
N PRO A 1205 -31.78 -10.74 5.61
CA PRO A 1205 -30.55 -11.49 5.87
C PRO A 1205 -29.68 -11.75 4.63
N TRP A 1206 -28.45 -12.19 4.93
CA TRP A 1206 -27.45 -12.77 4.03
C TRP A 1206 -27.69 -14.26 3.79
#